data_AF-A0A9D5W3M2-F1
#
_entry.id   AF-A0A9D5W3M2-F1
#
_cell.length_a   1.000
_cell.length_b   1.000
_cell.length_c   1.000
_cell.angle_alpha   90.00
_cell.angle_beta   90.00
_cell.angle_gamma   90.00
#
_symmetry.space_group_name_H-M   'P 1'
#
loop_
_entity.id
_entity.type
_entity.pdbx_description
1 polymer ?
#
loop_
_entity_poly.entity_id
_entity_poly.type
_entity_poly.pdbx_seq_one_letter_code
_entity_poly.pdbx_strand_id
1 'polypeptide(L)'
;MNRSARILTARSLGAALLTFMLCFQATGATGGPGAAGASGPTGPAGAAPAGGINDWRLIPAGYGGGGRFTALALDPSSPDRLVVGSDVAGYFIPGPDGREFMLRGKELGGLAVSALAFDPGHPGVVAVQCDAGLYLSRDGGKTATLLNAKLGYASRFFGGKLLLFAGPALIVATDTKGVFSQKWETPGAPETPIPGLEGIKVNSLAMWAGALFAATDKGVYRVQDNRFVPAGAGLSPEHMLVSDLAADPKSGLFAVVRDEGLVRFDPAKNAWTKPGPSPAKSGDKPIEFKALGLDPAKPGRVFMATDPSYWPNQLFISEDSGATWTVAANFALAKDAPPNWTKGLESVEAIAFSQNGENVYVSDWWNVWRSSDGGASFTQLHKGLQNTVVNALAFHPDKPETILMGTADNGIMRSTDGGATWARSMSGVDDGDAMAVRFAKNDPQKAYFLFSPWNKPKNPDSAVFFLCKSLDAGATWKTLTFTVAARKLAPYADGRPTALRIDPRDEDVVYVGSNGHGLYRVNTALLAEGKAKEAVENVGSGLPLPNFPNADSLLIAPDNPNKLYASTLGGGVWTSENAGRSWLPASPRWNFTFGLAADPSKPGRVFAGVSEKRLVVTEDGGRAWKEIVLPGERPAYVATQVVAVDPANADIVYAGTSAYDLKAADGLYVSLDGGKSFAQIHSELPRANITCLAPAPGGPLVGANGLCIFRLKEKP
;
A
#
# COMPACT_ATOMS: atom_id res chain seq x y z
N MET A 1 23.68 10.37 -9.87
CA MET A 1 22.97 9.17 -9.39
C MET A 1 21.47 9.37 -9.52
N ASN A 2 20.80 8.69 -10.45
CA ASN A 2 19.36 8.86 -10.66
C ASN A 2 18.56 8.21 -9.53
N ARG A 3 17.92 9.03 -8.68
CA ARG A 3 16.92 8.60 -7.69
C ARG A 3 15.56 8.39 -8.38
N SER A 4 15.47 7.36 -9.22
CA SER A 4 14.16 6.86 -9.67
C SER A 4 13.61 5.96 -8.57
N ALA A 5 12.73 6.49 -7.72
CA ALA A 5 12.03 5.74 -6.68
C ALA A 5 11.13 4.66 -7.31
N ARG A 6 11.67 3.44 -7.47
CA ARG A 6 10.91 2.26 -7.90
C ARG A 6 10.15 1.67 -6.72
N ILE A 7 9.15 2.42 -6.22
CA ILE A 7 8.16 1.91 -5.26
C ILE A 7 7.32 0.86 -6.00
N LEU A 8 7.46 -0.40 -5.59
CA LEU A 8 6.97 -1.55 -6.36
C LEU A 8 6.64 -2.75 -5.47
N THR A 9 5.37 -2.85 -5.10
CA THR A 9 4.69 -4.10 -4.74
C THR A 9 3.71 -4.51 -5.84
N ALA A 10 3.35 -5.80 -5.87
CA ALA A 10 2.52 -6.54 -6.85
C ALA A 10 3.17 -7.06 -8.16
N ARG A 11 4.29 -6.51 -8.68
CA ARG A 11 4.85 -7.03 -9.96
C ARG A 11 5.50 -8.42 -9.87
N SER A 12 6.07 -8.83 -8.73
CA SER A 12 6.74 -10.13 -8.62
C SER A 12 5.77 -11.31 -8.58
N LEU A 13 4.63 -11.20 -7.87
CA LEU A 13 3.56 -12.19 -7.97
C LEU A 13 2.88 -12.17 -9.35
N GLY A 14 2.69 -10.99 -9.96
CA GLY A 14 1.99 -10.86 -11.25
C GLY A 14 2.65 -11.60 -12.41
N ALA A 15 3.98 -11.61 -12.45
CA ALA A 15 4.73 -12.36 -13.46
C ALA A 15 4.59 -13.90 -13.33
N ALA A 16 4.17 -14.41 -12.16
CA ALA A 16 3.96 -15.83 -11.92
C ALA A 16 2.62 -16.33 -12.49
N LEU A 17 1.54 -15.58 -12.25
CA LEU A 17 0.18 -16.01 -12.60
C LEU A 17 -0.17 -15.73 -14.06
N LEU A 18 0.40 -14.70 -14.70
CA LEU A 18 0.04 -14.34 -16.08
C LEU A 18 0.44 -15.42 -17.11
N THR A 19 1.49 -16.19 -16.84
CA THR A 19 1.91 -17.32 -17.69
C THR A 19 0.91 -18.49 -17.67
N PHE A 20 0.00 -18.55 -16.68
CA PHE A 20 -0.88 -19.70 -16.46
C PHE A 20 -2.17 -19.70 -17.31
N MET A 21 -2.52 -18.58 -17.97
CA MET A 21 -3.74 -18.46 -18.78
C MET A 21 -3.76 -19.32 -20.06
N LEU A 22 -2.67 -20.02 -20.38
CA LEU A 22 -2.49 -20.78 -21.63
C LEU A 22 -2.64 -22.31 -21.48
N CYS A 23 -2.93 -22.86 -20.29
CA CYS A 23 -2.92 -24.32 -20.06
C CYS A 23 -4.19 -24.90 -19.39
N PHE A 24 -5.23 -25.07 -20.23
CA PHE A 24 -6.24 -26.15 -20.22
C PHE A 24 -7.33 -26.30 -19.13
N GLN A 25 -8.40 -26.99 -19.56
CA GLN A 25 -9.68 -27.29 -18.88
C GLN A 25 -9.82 -28.79 -18.51
N ALA A 26 -10.87 -29.14 -17.73
CA ALA A 26 -11.40 -30.49 -17.40
C ALA A 26 -10.51 -31.38 -16.48
N THR A 27 -10.94 -32.27 -15.57
CA THR A 27 -12.22 -32.72 -14.93
C THR A 27 -11.84 -33.55 -13.66
N GLY A 28 -12.70 -33.99 -12.71
CA GLY A 28 -14.13 -33.78 -12.42
C GLY A 28 -14.77 -34.96 -11.62
N ALA A 29 -15.50 -34.68 -10.53
CA ALA A 29 -16.35 -35.62 -9.71
C ALA A 29 -15.63 -36.75 -8.91
N THR A 30 -16.21 -37.44 -7.90
CA THR A 30 -16.85 -37.08 -6.58
C THR A 30 -17.10 -38.36 -5.76
N GLY A 31 -17.03 -38.34 -4.40
CA GLY A 31 -17.56 -39.43 -3.56
C GLY A 31 -17.08 -39.47 -2.10
N GLY A 32 -17.99 -39.79 -1.17
CA GLY A 32 -17.76 -40.08 0.27
C GLY A 32 -19.01 -40.75 0.86
N PRO A 33 -19.28 -40.73 2.18
CA PRO A 33 -18.40 -40.60 3.35
C PRO A 33 -18.67 -41.72 4.40
N GLY A 34 -18.04 -41.65 5.58
CA GLY A 34 -18.41 -42.46 6.76
C GLY A 34 -17.65 -42.03 8.02
N ALA A 35 -18.34 -41.83 9.15
CA ALA A 35 -17.78 -41.18 10.35
C ALA A 35 -18.18 -41.83 11.69
N ALA A 36 -17.22 -41.83 12.63
CA ALA A 36 -17.37 -42.00 14.08
C ALA A 36 -16.05 -41.52 14.74
N GLY A 37 -15.95 -40.98 15.95
CA GLY A 37 -16.99 -40.70 16.95
C GLY A 37 -16.55 -41.14 18.36
N ALA A 38 -15.73 -40.35 19.07
CA ALA A 38 -15.35 -40.56 20.48
C ALA A 38 -14.84 -39.26 21.14
N SER A 39 -14.98 -39.12 22.47
CA SER A 39 -14.93 -37.83 23.19
C SER A 39 -14.21 -37.86 24.55
N GLY A 40 -13.74 -36.67 24.98
CA GLY A 40 -13.43 -36.31 26.37
C GLY A 40 -11.93 -36.09 26.70
N PRO A 41 -11.58 -35.47 27.85
CA PRO A 41 -12.33 -34.54 28.69
C PRO A 41 -11.69 -33.12 28.76
N THR A 42 -12.39 -32.14 29.32
CA THR A 42 -11.99 -30.71 29.32
C THR A 42 -11.51 -30.19 30.68
N GLY A 43 -10.48 -29.32 30.66
CA GLY A 43 -10.15 -28.34 31.71
C GLY A 43 -10.53 -26.92 31.26
N PRO A 44 -10.53 -25.91 32.15
CA PRO A 44 -11.24 -24.65 31.90
C PRO A 44 -10.58 -23.79 30.82
N ALA A 45 -11.19 -23.77 29.64
CA ALA A 45 -10.93 -22.77 28.62
C ALA A 45 -11.49 -21.41 29.06
N GLY A 46 -10.82 -20.32 28.66
CA GLY A 46 -11.46 -19.00 28.66
C GLY A 46 -12.73 -19.06 27.80
N ALA A 47 -13.81 -18.45 28.27
CA ALA A 47 -15.13 -18.56 27.63
C ALA A 47 -15.04 -18.23 26.14
N ALA A 48 -15.57 -19.12 25.30
CA ALA A 48 -15.71 -18.84 23.89
C ALA A 48 -16.60 -17.58 23.70
N PRO A 49 -16.32 -16.74 22.70
CA PRO A 49 -17.15 -15.58 22.39
C PRO A 49 -18.62 -15.98 22.25
N ALA A 50 -19.50 -15.22 22.88
CA ALA A 50 -20.93 -15.57 22.98
C ALA A 50 -21.73 -15.20 21.72
N GLY A 51 -21.16 -14.35 20.85
CA GLY A 51 -21.75 -13.97 19.57
C GLY A 51 -21.40 -14.94 18.44
N GLY A 52 -22.18 -14.86 17.36
CA GLY A 52 -21.82 -15.53 16.12
C GLY A 52 -20.69 -14.78 15.41
N ILE A 53 -20.02 -15.43 14.47
CA ILE A 53 -19.00 -14.78 13.61
C ILE A 53 -19.54 -13.56 12.82
N ASN A 54 -20.86 -13.48 12.61
CA ASN A 54 -21.56 -12.33 12.03
C ASN A 54 -21.52 -11.08 12.91
N ASP A 55 -21.21 -11.23 14.20
CA ASP A 55 -21.08 -10.15 15.17
C ASP A 55 -19.68 -9.54 15.18
N TRP A 56 -18.76 -10.05 14.36
CA TRP A 56 -17.38 -9.57 14.33
C TRP A 56 -17.19 -8.45 13.29
N ARG A 57 -16.35 -7.46 13.59
CA ARG A 57 -16.02 -6.35 12.69
C ARG A 57 -14.54 -5.97 12.75
N LEU A 58 -14.02 -5.49 11.62
CA LEU A 58 -12.70 -4.89 11.52
C LEU A 58 -12.78 -3.40 11.88
N ILE A 59 -11.94 -2.97 12.82
CA ILE A 59 -11.84 -1.59 13.29
C ILE A 59 -10.45 -1.05 12.92
N PRO A 60 -10.33 0.13 12.29
CA PRO A 60 -9.05 0.79 12.02
C PRO A 60 -8.15 0.83 13.27
N ALA A 61 -6.91 0.35 13.17
CA ALA A 61 -5.94 0.34 14.28
C ALA A 61 -4.54 0.88 13.88
N GLY A 62 -4.38 1.25 12.62
CA GLY A 62 -3.17 1.85 12.05
C GLY A 62 -3.04 3.34 12.35
N TYR A 63 -1.80 3.81 12.25
CA TYR A 63 -1.33 5.09 12.77
C TYR A 63 -1.75 6.33 11.94
N GLY A 64 -2.14 6.13 10.67
CA GLY A 64 -2.60 7.19 9.77
C GLY A 64 -1.46 7.85 8.98
N GLY A 65 -1.73 8.14 7.71
CA GLY A 65 -0.71 8.48 6.72
C GLY A 65 0.07 7.25 6.25
N GLY A 66 1.36 7.46 5.95
CA GLY A 66 2.31 6.38 5.68
C GLY A 66 2.29 5.82 4.25
N GLY A 67 1.68 6.53 3.31
CA GLY A 67 1.77 6.25 1.87
C GLY A 67 1.09 7.34 1.04
N ARG A 68 1.14 7.18 -0.28
CA ARG A 68 0.98 8.30 -1.23
C ARG A 68 -0.47 8.75 -1.39
N PHE A 69 -0.71 10.03 -1.10
CA PHE A 69 -2.02 10.67 -1.26
C PHE A 69 -2.07 11.47 -2.55
N THR A 70 -2.89 11.01 -3.47
CA THR A 70 -2.71 11.22 -4.91
C THR A 70 -3.56 12.31 -5.52
N ALA A 71 -4.70 12.59 -4.90
CA ALA A 71 -5.67 13.58 -5.34
C ALA A 71 -6.36 14.21 -4.13
N LEU A 72 -6.76 15.47 -4.27
CA LEU A 72 -7.56 16.20 -3.30
C LEU A 72 -8.72 16.87 -4.03
N ALA A 73 -9.93 16.77 -3.48
CA ALA A 73 -11.07 17.57 -3.92
C ALA A 73 -11.83 18.08 -2.70
N LEU A 74 -12.21 19.36 -2.72
CA LEU A 74 -12.99 19.99 -1.66
C LEU A 74 -14.38 20.36 -2.18
N ASP A 75 -15.41 20.15 -1.37
CA ASP A 75 -16.77 20.53 -1.72
C ASP A 75 -16.90 22.08 -1.82
N PRO A 76 -17.43 22.62 -2.93
CA PRO A 76 -17.58 24.07 -3.10
C PRO A 76 -18.46 24.74 -2.03
N SER A 77 -19.34 23.97 -1.38
CA SER A 77 -20.26 24.48 -0.34
C SER A 77 -19.72 24.38 1.09
N SER A 78 -18.59 23.68 1.31
CA SER A 78 -18.16 23.30 2.67
C SER A 78 -16.63 23.34 2.81
N PRO A 79 -16.07 24.31 3.57
CA PRO A 79 -14.62 24.54 3.63
C PRO A 79 -13.83 23.41 4.30
N ASP A 80 -14.50 22.45 4.95
CA ASP A 80 -13.90 21.30 5.62
C ASP A 80 -14.24 19.94 4.96
N ARG A 81 -15.08 19.89 3.92
CA ARG A 81 -15.45 18.63 3.26
C ARG A 81 -14.42 18.23 2.20
N LEU A 82 -13.29 17.69 2.68
CA LEU A 82 -12.19 17.20 1.86
C LEU A 82 -12.33 15.71 1.53
N VAL A 83 -12.28 15.38 0.25
CA VAL A 83 -12.11 14.01 -0.25
C VAL A 83 -10.65 13.82 -0.67
N VAL A 84 -10.03 12.73 -0.22
CA VAL A 84 -8.60 12.42 -0.43
C VAL A 84 -8.47 11.10 -1.20
N GLY A 85 -7.70 11.08 -2.29
CA GLY A 85 -7.38 9.87 -3.06
C GLY A 85 -6.07 9.21 -2.60
N SER A 86 -5.95 7.91 -2.83
CA SER A 86 -4.73 7.11 -2.60
C SER A 86 -4.39 6.25 -3.82
N ASP A 87 -3.13 5.86 -3.97
CA ASP A 87 -2.67 4.92 -5.01
C ASP A 87 -2.94 3.44 -4.69
N VAL A 88 -3.31 3.10 -3.46
CA VAL A 88 -3.48 1.70 -2.99
C VAL A 88 -4.72 1.44 -2.14
N ALA A 89 -5.35 2.48 -1.58
CA ALA A 89 -6.42 2.34 -0.59
C ALA A 89 -7.83 2.68 -1.12
N GLY A 90 -7.95 3.31 -2.29
CA GLY A 90 -9.18 3.94 -2.73
C GLY A 90 -9.19 5.41 -2.36
N TYR A 91 -10.18 5.85 -1.58
CA TYR A 91 -10.32 7.25 -1.17
C TYR A 91 -10.84 7.39 0.25
N PHE A 92 -10.79 8.60 0.79
CA PHE A 92 -11.18 8.92 2.15
C PHE A 92 -12.10 10.15 2.17
N ILE A 93 -13.08 10.13 3.06
CA ILE A 93 -13.99 11.27 3.33
C ILE A 93 -13.96 11.64 4.81
N PRO A 94 -14.40 12.83 5.22
CA PRO A 94 -14.44 13.19 6.64
C PRO A 94 -15.51 12.37 7.39
N GLY A 95 -15.22 12.04 8.64
CA GLY A 95 -16.14 11.43 9.60
C GLY A 95 -17.34 12.32 9.92
N PRO A 96 -18.42 11.78 10.51
CA PRO A 96 -19.62 12.56 10.85
C PRO A 96 -19.35 13.74 11.80
N ASP A 97 -18.28 13.68 12.60
CA ASP A 97 -17.85 14.75 13.52
C ASP A 97 -16.68 15.60 12.98
N GLY A 98 -16.19 15.30 11.79
CA GLY A 98 -15.05 15.96 11.14
C GLY A 98 -13.68 15.71 11.78
N ARG A 99 -13.54 14.82 12.77
CA ARG A 99 -12.29 14.64 13.55
C ARG A 99 -11.35 13.57 12.99
N GLU A 100 -11.89 12.62 12.24
CA GLU A 100 -11.17 11.55 11.56
C GLU A 100 -11.68 11.39 10.13
N PHE A 101 -10.90 10.72 9.29
CA PHE A 101 -11.34 10.30 7.97
C PHE A 101 -11.91 8.89 8.01
N MET A 102 -12.84 8.58 7.12
CA MET A 102 -13.34 7.24 6.87
C MET A 102 -12.88 6.76 5.50
N LEU A 103 -12.30 5.57 5.45
CA LEU A 103 -11.94 4.86 4.23
C LEU A 103 -13.17 4.53 3.37
N ARG A 104 -13.04 4.64 2.05
CA ARG A 104 -14.02 4.32 1.01
C ARG A 104 -13.32 3.68 -0.19
N GLY A 105 -14.07 2.97 -1.04
CA GLY A 105 -13.52 2.24 -2.18
C GLY A 105 -13.94 0.78 -2.30
N LYS A 106 -14.79 0.26 -1.40
CA LYS A 106 -15.39 -1.09 -1.49
C LYS A 106 -16.26 -1.27 -2.73
N GLU A 107 -16.86 -0.19 -3.17
CA GLU A 107 -17.66 -0.04 -4.38
C GLU A 107 -16.83 0.18 -5.66
N LEU A 108 -15.56 0.58 -5.51
CA LEU A 108 -14.68 0.78 -6.64
C LEU A 108 -14.14 -0.56 -7.13
N GLY A 109 -14.25 -0.80 -8.43
CA GLY A 109 -13.53 -1.88 -9.09
C GLY A 109 -12.01 -1.67 -9.16
N GLY A 110 -11.41 -0.73 -8.42
CA GLY A 110 -9.98 -0.41 -8.47
C GLY A 110 -9.60 0.63 -7.42
N LEU A 111 -8.51 0.41 -6.70
CA LEU A 111 -8.12 1.20 -5.51
C LEU A 111 -7.08 2.29 -5.79
N ALA A 112 -6.54 2.35 -7.01
CA ALA A 112 -5.62 3.42 -7.39
C ALA A 112 -6.42 4.63 -7.90
N VAL A 113 -6.81 5.53 -6.99
CA VAL A 113 -7.57 6.74 -7.33
C VAL A 113 -6.63 7.77 -7.95
N SER A 114 -6.90 8.11 -9.22
CA SER A 114 -6.08 8.99 -10.04
C SER A 114 -6.48 10.46 -9.95
N ALA A 115 -7.77 10.73 -9.79
CA ALA A 115 -8.30 12.09 -9.70
C ALA A 115 -9.66 12.11 -8.99
N LEU A 116 -9.94 13.27 -8.40
CA LEU A 116 -11.17 13.60 -7.73
C LEU A 116 -11.63 14.99 -8.21
N ALA A 117 -12.93 15.18 -8.37
CA ALA A 117 -13.51 16.51 -8.62
C ALA A 117 -14.92 16.60 -8.04
N PHE A 118 -15.24 17.69 -7.35
CA PHE A 118 -16.62 18.03 -7.03
C PHE A 118 -17.27 18.79 -8.19
N ASP A 119 -18.58 18.65 -8.34
CA ASP A 119 -19.36 19.51 -9.22
C ASP A 119 -19.56 20.90 -8.56
N PRO A 120 -19.11 22.00 -9.18
CA PRO A 120 -19.34 23.35 -8.65
C PRO A 120 -20.83 23.73 -8.56
N GLY A 121 -21.70 23.11 -9.37
CA GLY A 121 -23.15 23.38 -9.38
C GLY A 121 -23.96 22.52 -8.40
N HIS A 122 -23.44 21.36 -8.00
CA HIS A 122 -24.19 20.37 -7.21
C HIS A 122 -23.37 19.86 -6.01
N PRO A 123 -23.43 20.57 -4.86
CA PRO A 123 -22.78 20.15 -3.62
C PRO A 123 -23.06 18.69 -3.24
N GLY A 124 -22.02 17.98 -2.81
CA GLY A 124 -22.09 16.53 -2.55
C GLY A 124 -21.97 15.61 -3.78
N VAL A 125 -22.04 16.13 -5.02
CA VAL A 125 -21.70 15.35 -6.21
C VAL A 125 -20.18 15.37 -6.40
N VAL A 126 -19.56 14.19 -6.38
CA VAL A 126 -18.11 14.03 -6.56
C VAL A 126 -17.81 12.89 -7.53
N ALA A 127 -16.97 13.17 -8.53
CA ALA A 127 -16.43 12.20 -9.46
C ALA A 127 -15.13 11.60 -8.90
N VAL A 128 -14.99 10.29 -9.04
CA VAL A 128 -13.82 9.51 -8.59
C VAL A 128 -13.31 8.71 -9.77
N GLN A 129 -12.10 8.99 -10.25
CA GLN A 129 -11.44 8.19 -11.28
C GLN A 129 -10.42 7.25 -10.63
N CYS A 130 -10.40 5.99 -11.06
CA CYS A 130 -9.38 5.02 -10.66
C CYS A 130 -8.89 4.18 -11.86
N ASP A 131 -7.99 3.23 -11.60
CA ASP A 131 -7.47 2.29 -12.61
C ASP A 131 -8.57 1.50 -13.35
N ALA A 132 -9.74 1.33 -12.73
CA ALA A 132 -10.83 0.50 -13.22
C ALA A 132 -11.99 1.26 -13.89
N GLY A 133 -11.96 2.59 -13.89
CA GLY A 133 -13.04 3.38 -14.48
C GLY A 133 -13.28 4.71 -13.77
N LEU A 134 -14.34 5.36 -14.22
CA LEU A 134 -14.90 6.56 -13.64
C LEU A 134 -16.15 6.22 -12.84
N TYR A 135 -16.22 6.74 -11.62
CA TYR A 135 -17.31 6.56 -10.67
C TYR A 135 -17.88 7.91 -10.27
N LEU A 136 -19.15 7.92 -9.88
CA LEU A 136 -19.86 9.11 -9.41
C LEU A 136 -20.54 8.82 -8.08
N SER A 137 -20.27 9.68 -7.10
CA SER A 137 -21.01 9.77 -5.84
C SER A 137 -21.97 10.95 -5.88
N ARG A 138 -23.10 10.84 -5.18
CA ARG A 138 -24.12 11.89 -5.03
C ARG A 138 -24.37 12.30 -3.57
N ASP A 139 -23.58 11.80 -2.63
CA ASP A 139 -23.81 11.91 -1.18
C ASP A 139 -22.57 12.41 -0.40
N GLY A 140 -21.64 13.08 -1.08
CA GLY A 140 -20.39 13.60 -0.53
C GLY A 140 -19.25 12.59 -0.47
N GLY A 141 -19.32 11.52 -1.28
CA GLY A 141 -18.32 10.45 -1.33
C GLY A 141 -18.61 9.31 -0.35
N LYS A 142 -19.83 9.20 0.20
CA LYS A 142 -20.18 8.10 1.11
C LYS A 142 -20.44 6.82 0.34
N THR A 143 -21.06 6.93 -0.84
CA THR A 143 -21.25 5.84 -1.80
C THR A 143 -20.98 6.32 -3.23
N ALA A 144 -20.20 5.57 -4.00
CA ALA A 144 -19.97 5.82 -5.41
C ALA A 144 -20.56 4.70 -6.28
N THR A 145 -20.93 5.05 -7.51
CA THR A 145 -21.45 4.10 -8.51
C THR A 145 -20.61 4.18 -9.77
N LEU A 146 -20.38 3.05 -10.44
CA LEU A 146 -19.65 3.01 -11.70
C LEU A 146 -20.42 3.80 -12.77
N LEU A 147 -19.81 4.86 -13.28
CA LEU A 147 -20.36 5.68 -14.36
C LEU A 147 -19.87 5.18 -15.73
N ASN A 148 -18.56 4.90 -15.87
CA ASN A 148 -17.99 4.35 -17.10
C ASN A 148 -16.67 3.58 -16.86
N ALA A 149 -16.65 2.28 -17.17
CA ALA A 149 -15.48 1.42 -16.97
C ALA A 149 -14.30 1.70 -17.93
N LYS A 150 -14.55 2.34 -19.08
CA LYS A 150 -13.49 2.61 -20.08
C LYS A 150 -12.60 3.79 -19.70
N LEU A 151 -13.14 4.70 -18.88
CA LEU A 151 -12.54 5.99 -18.50
C LEU A 151 -11.62 5.92 -17.27
N GLY A 152 -11.03 4.73 -17.02
CA GLY A 152 -10.01 4.55 -15.98
C GLY A 152 -8.63 5.04 -16.40
N TYR A 153 -7.71 5.15 -15.43
CA TYR A 153 -6.35 5.64 -15.62
C TYR A 153 -5.32 4.64 -15.06
N ALA A 154 -4.59 3.92 -15.92
CA ALA A 154 -3.81 2.75 -15.49
C ALA A 154 -2.35 3.04 -15.11
N SER A 155 -1.79 4.19 -15.48
CA SER A 155 -0.44 4.59 -15.03
C SER A 155 -0.46 4.94 -13.54
N ARG A 156 0.56 4.50 -12.78
CA ARG A 156 0.74 4.86 -11.35
C ARG A 156 1.33 6.25 -11.12
N PHE A 157 1.83 6.92 -12.17
CA PHE A 157 2.41 8.26 -12.09
C PHE A 157 1.63 9.22 -13.00
N PHE A 158 0.45 9.57 -12.52
CA PHE A 158 -0.50 10.53 -13.09
C PHE A 158 -0.26 11.95 -12.55
N GLY A 159 -0.92 12.94 -13.15
CA GLY A 159 -1.03 14.29 -12.58
C GLY A 159 -2.35 14.48 -11.85
N GLY A 160 -2.44 15.50 -10.98
CA GLY A 160 -3.46 15.56 -9.93
C GLY A 160 -4.87 16.05 -10.34
N LYS A 161 -5.04 16.63 -11.54
CA LYS A 161 -6.30 17.28 -11.97
C LYS A 161 -6.81 16.76 -13.33
N LEU A 162 -7.19 15.48 -13.37
CA LEU A 162 -7.62 14.79 -14.61
C LEU A 162 -9.14 14.82 -14.86
N LEU A 163 -9.90 15.46 -13.95
CA LEU A 163 -11.35 15.57 -13.98
C LEU A 163 -11.77 17.02 -13.84
N LEU A 164 -12.79 17.46 -14.59
CA LEU A 164 -13.54 18.67 -14.28
C LEU A 164 -14.99 18.60 -14.78
N PHE A 165 -15.88 19.26 -14.06
CA PHE A 165 -17.28 19.43 -14.47
C PHE A 165 -17.43 20.67 -15.36
N ALA A 166 -18.18 20.51 -16.46
CA ALA A 166 -18.49 21.54 -17.45
C ALA A 166 -20.01 21.49 -17.74
N GLY A 167 -20.80 21.84 -16.72
CA GLY A 167 -22.26 21.67 -16.75
C GLY A 167 -22.65 20.18 -16.82
N PRO A 168 -23.51 19.75 -17.75
CA PRO A 168 -23.95 18.35 -17.86
C PRO A 168 -22.85 17.40 -18.36
N ALA A 169 -21.69 17.92 -18.76
CA ALA A 169 -20.52 17.16 -19.15
C ALA A 169 -19.49 17.08 -18.02
N LEU A 170 -18.98 15.89 -17.78
CA LEU A 170 -17.80 15.62 -16.97
C LEU A 170 -16.65 15.32 -17.94
N ILE A 171 -15.63 16.16 -17.94
CA ILE A 171 -14.45 16.03 -18.78
C ILE A 171 -13.43 15.17 -18.05
N VAL A 172 -12.91 14.16 -18.75
CA VAL A 172 -12.10 13.08 -18.18
C VAL A 172 -10.88 12.83 -19.04
N ALA A 173 -9.70 13.13 -18.50
CA ALA A 173 -8.44 12.70 -19.09
C ALA A 173 -8.16 11.24 -18.73
N THR A 174 -7.74 10.45 -19.71
CA THR A 174 -7.18 9.10 -19.51
C THR A 174 -5.66 9.13 -19.71
N ASP A 175 -4.99 8.01 -19.46
CA ASP A 175 -3.53 7.92 -19.48
C ASP A 175 -2.90 8.21 -20.84
N THR A 176 -3.28 7.45 -21.88
CA THR A 176 -2.83 7.64 -23.27
C THR A 176 -3.95 7.47 -24.29
N LYS A 177 -5.19 7.18 -23.87
CA LYS A 177 -6.35 7.05 -24.76
C LYS A 177 -7.00 8.40 -25.13
N GLY A 178 -6.48 9.50 -24.59
CA GLY A 178 -6.96 10.86 -24.83
C GLY A 178 -7.92 11.38 -23.76
N VAL A 179 -8.71 12.40 -24.12
CA VAL A 179 -9.67 13.09 -23.24
C VAL A 179 -11.08 12.85 -23.75
N PHE A 180 -12.02 12.65 -22.83
CA PHE A 180 -13.41 12.32 -23.13
C PHE A 180 -14.38 13.25 -22.40
N SER A 181 -15.55 13.45 -22.99
CA SER A 181 -16.72 14.04 -22.35
C SER A 181 -17.71 12.93 -21.99
N GLN A 182 -18.11 12.87 -20.73
CA GLN A 182 -19.09 11.94 -20.19
C GLN A 182 -20.32 12.72 -19.72
N LYS A 183 -21.52 12.38 -20.21
CA LYS A 183 -22.76 12.88 -19.60
C LYS A 183 -22.97 12.16 -18.27
N TRP A 184 -22.88 12.87 -17.15
CA TRP A 184 -22.91 12.27 -15.79
C TRP A 184 -24.31 12.22 -15.18
N GLU A 185 -25.25 13.01 -15.70
CA GLU A 185 -26.67 13.00 -15.33
C GLU A 185 -27.46 11.89 -16.03
N THR A 186 -26.95 11.34 -17.13
CA THR A 186 -27.63 10.33 -17.96
C THR A 186 -26.99 8.95 -17.75
N PRO A 187 -27.60 8.03 -16.99
CA PRO A 187 -27.06 6.68 -16.80
C PRO A 187 -26.86 5.95 -18.12
N GLY A 188 -25.72 5.28 -18.27
CA GLY A 188 -25.38 4.50 -19.47
C GLY A 188 -25.07 5.33 -20.73
N ALA A 189 -25.02 6.67 -20.65
CA ALA A 189 -24.59 7.49 -21.78
C ALA A 189 -23.12 7.16 -22.16
N PRO A 190 -22.81 6.97 -23.46
CA PRO A 190 -21.45 6.66 -23.89
C PRO A 190 -20.52 7.86 -23.73
N GLU A 191 -19.24 7.57 -23.53
CA GLU A 191 -18.17 8.57 -23.60
C GLU A 191 -18.04 9.13 -25.02
N THR A 192 -17.85 10.44 -25.15
CA THR A 192 -17.55 11.12 -26.42
C THR A 192 -16.09 11.56 -26.42
N PRO A 193 -15.22 11.06 -27.31
CA PRO A 193 -13.82 11.51 -27.36
C PRO A 193 -13.73 12.97 -27.80
N ILE A 194 -12.75 13.70 -27.25
CA ILE A 194 -12.32 15.02 -27.68
C ILE A 194 -10.96 14.84 -28.38
N PRO A 195 -10.92 14.76 -29.73
CA PRO A 195 -9.73 14.27 -30.43
C PRO A 195 -8.51 15.19 -30.32
N GLY A 196 -7.31 14.66 -30.56
CA GLY A 196 -6.05 15.43 -30.66
C GLY A 196 -5.05 15.22 -29.52
N LEU A 197 -5.35 14.33 -28.57
CA LEU A 197 -4.47 13.95 -27.45
C LEU A 197 -4.25 12.43 -27.33
N GLU A 198 -4.66 11.65 -28.34
CA GLU A 198 -4.41 10.22 -28.42
C GLU A 198 -2.91 9.93 -28.45
N GLY A 199 -2.43 9.04 -27.59
CA GLY A 199 -1.00 8.75 -27.41
C GLY A 199 -0.19 9.87 -26.76
N ILE A 200 -0.83 10.92 -26.24
CA ILE A 200 -0.19 12.01 -25.50
C ILE A 200 -0.64 11.92 -24.04
N LYS A 201 0.32 11.83 -23.11
CA LYS A 201 0.02 11.80 -21.69
C LYS A 201 -0.52 13.16 -21.23
N VAL A 202 -1.71 13.15 -20.65
CA VAL A 202 -2.31 14.33 -20.01
C VAL A 202 -1.96 14.32 -18.52
N ASN A 203 -1.51 15.47 -18.01
CA ASN A 203 -1.12 15.68 -16.62
C ASN A 203 -2.18 16.51 -15.86
N SER A 204 -2.81 17.49 -16.50
CA SER A 204 -3.85 18.33 -15.87
C SER A 204 -4.81 18.92 -16.90
N LEU A 205 -6.06 19.14 -16.50
CA LEU A 205 -7.10 19.85 -17.24
C LEU A 205 -7.49 21.15 -16.52
N ALA A 206 -7.88 22.18 -17.27
CA ALA A 206 -8.45 23.40 -16.71
C ALA A 206 -9.45 24.05 -17.67
N MET A 207 -10.50 24.68 -17.14
CA MET A 207 -11.39 25.55 -17.91
C MET A 207 -10.97 27.01 -17.72
N TRP A 208 -10.77 27.73 -18.82
CA TRP A 208 -10.45 29.16 -18.80
C TRP A 208 -11.22 29.91 -19.88
N ALA A 209 -11.92 30.98 -19.50
CA ALA A 209 -12.70 31.83 -20.41
C ALA A 209 -13.63 31.04 -21.37
N GLY A 210 -14.24 29.95 -20.89
CA GLY A 210 -15.12 29.07 -21.67
C GLY A 210 -14.41 28.01 -22.53
N ALA A 211 -13.08 28.04 -22.63
CA ALA A 211 -12.29 27.05 -23.36
C ALA A 211 -11.65 26.00 -22.42
N LEU A 212 -11.57 24.76 -22.89
CA LEU A 212 -10.89 23.65 -22.21
C LEU A 212 -9.41 23.61 -22.60
N PHE A 213 -8.52 23.56 -21.60
CA PHE A 213 -7.08 23.44 -21.74
C PHE A 213 -6.57 22.13 -21.11
N ALA A 214 -5.48 21.60 -21.63
CA ALA A 214 -4.79 20.41 -21.14
C ALA A 214 -3.27 20.63 -21.10
N ALA A 215 -2.64 20.35 -19.95
CA ALA A 215 -1.19 20.22 -19.82
C ALA A 215 -0.77 18.78 -20.08
N THR A 216 0.35 18.63 -20.80
CA THR A 216 0.83 17.34 -21.28
C THR A 216 2.36 17.29 -21.23
N ASP A 217 2.90 16.09 -21.45
CA ASP A 217 4.34 15.87 -21.67
C ASP A 217 4.85 16.49 -23.00
N LYS A 218 3.98 17.14 -23.79
CA LYS A 218 4.27 17.76 -25.10
C LYS A 218 3.73 19.20 -25.21
N GLY A 219 3.60 19.91 -24.10
CA GLY A 219 3.15 21.30 -24.02
C GLY A 219 1.71 21.46 -23.54
N VAL A 220 1.17 22.66 -23.71
CA VAL A 220 -0.25 22.94 -23.47
C VAL A 220 -1.05 22.82 -24.77
N TYR A 221 -2.23 22.22 -24.68
CA TYR A 221 -3.22 22.12 -25.75
C TYR A 221 -4.52 22.79 -25.30
N ARG A 222 -5.35 23.24 -26.26
CA ARG A 222 -6.70 23.74 -26.00
C ARG A 222 -7.70 23.20 -27.01
N VAL A 223 -8.99 23.16 -26.63
CA VAL A 223 -10.05 22.80 -27.57
C VAL A 223 -10.37 23.96 -28.50
N GLN A 224 -10.29 23.70 -29.81
CA GLN A 224 -10.83 24.53 -30.90
C GLN A 224 -11.52 23.59 -31.90
N ASP A 225 -12.66 23.99 -32.46
CA ASP A 225 -13.42 23.18 -33.44
C ASP A 225 -13.64 21.72 -32.99
N ASN A 226 -14.04 21.55 -31.73
CA ASN A 226 -14.29 20.28 -31.04
C ASN A 226 -13.08 19.31 -30.92
N ARG A 227 -11.85 19.80 -31.11
CA ARG A 227 -10.61 19.01 -30.95
C ARG A 227 -9.54 19.78 -30.19
N PHE A 228 -8.64 19.07 -29.53
CA PHE A 228 -7.41 19.65 -29.01
C PHE A 228 -6.45 20.03 -30.15
N VAL A 229 -5.90 21.24 -30.04
CA VAL A 229 -4.83 21.78 -30.87
C VAL A 229 -3.73 22.37 -29.98
N PRO A 230 -2.46 22.42 -30.43
CA PRO A 230 -1.38 23.02 -29.66
C PRO A 230 -1.67 24.47 -29.29
N ALA A 231 -1.43 24.81 -28.02
CA ALA A 231 -1.65 26.13 -27.43
C ALA A 231 -0.42 26.62 -26.64
N GLY A 232 0.76 26.03 -26.89
CA GLY A 232 2.02 26.33 -26.20
C GLY A 232 2.81 27.52 -26.76
N ALA A 233 2.20 28.45 -27.49
CA ALA A 233 2.91 29.63 -28.01
C ALA A 233 3.53 30.43 -26.85
N GLY A 234 4.81 30.78 -26.94
CA GLY A 234 5.54 31.46 -25.86
C GLY A 234 6.21 30.53 -24.83
N LEU A 235 5.96 29.22 -24.87
CA LEU A 235 6.77 28.23 -24.15
C LEU A 235 8.05 27.91 -24.95
N SER A 236 9.14 27.55 -24.27
CA SER A 236 10.34 27.07 -24.94
C SER A 236 10.10 25.70 -25.59
N PRO A 237 10.47 25.48 -26.87
CA PRO A 237 10.40 24.17 -27.50
C PRO A 237 11.25 23.09 -26.81
N GLU A 238 12.26 23.49 -26.04
CA GLU A 238 13.12 22.59 -25.27
C GLU A 238 12.49 22.15 -23.93
N HIS A 239 11.50 22.89 -23.43
CA HIS A 239 10.91 22.74 -22.10
C HIS A 239 9.39 22.51 -22.19
N MET A 240 9.00 21.46 -22.91
CA MET A 240 7.59 21.17 -23.21
C MET A 240 6.90 20.26 -22.19
N LEU A 241 7.55 19.86 -21.10
CA LEU A 241 6.91 19.02 -20.08
C LEU A 241 6.11 19.88 -19.11
N VAL A 242 4.80 19.98 -19.34
CA VAL A 242 3.89 20.77 -18.49
C VAL A 242 3.22 19.84 -17.49
N SER A 243 3.50 20.06 -16.21
CA SER A 243 3.12 19.15 -15.12
C SER A 243 1.72 19.44 -14.56
N ASP A 244 1.28 20.70 -14.55
CA ASP A 244 -0.01 21.07 -13.96
C ASP A 244 -0.59 22.37 -14.59
N LEU A 245 -1.91 22.52 -14.49
CA LEU A 245 -2.65 23.75 -14.82
C LEU A 245 -3.50 24.18 -13.63
N ALA A 246 -3.74 25.49 -13.53
CA ALA A 246 -4.78 26.03 -12.69
C ALA A 246 -5.38 27.29 -13.32
N ALA A 247 -6.68 27.47 -13.14
CA ALA A 247 -7.41 28.62 -13.66
C ALA A 247 -8.36 29.14 -12.58
N ASP A 248 -8.37 30.46 -12.37
CA ASP A 248 -9.34 31.15 -11.53
C ASP A 248 -9.81 32.43 -12.26
N PRO A 249 -11.13 32.68 -12.42
CA PRO A 249 -11.68 33.85 -13.12
C PRO A 249 -11.08 35.21 -12.77
N LYS A 250 -10.58 35.38 -11.54
CA LYS A 250 -10.00 36.65 -11.06
C LYS A 250 -8.48 36.71 -11.26
N SER A 251 -7.80 35.57 -11.17
CA SER A 251 -6.33 35.45 -11.20
C SER A 251 -5.77 35.21 -12.60
N GLY A 252 -6.49 34.48 -13.46
CA GLY A 252 -6.00 34.05 -14.78
C GLY A 252 -5.80 32.53 -14.90
N LEU A 253 -5.24 32.13 -16.05
CA LEU A 253 -4.79 30.77 -16.33
C LEU A 253 -3.27 30.68 -16.18
N PHE A 254 -2.81 29.69 -15.43
CA PHE A 254 -1.41 29.42 -15.13
C PHE A 254 -1.05 27.96 -15.42
N ALA A 255 0.22 27.73 -15.74
CA ALA A 255 0.79 26.39 -15.91
C ALA A 255 2.13 26.27 -15.20
N VAL A 256 2.49 25.04 -14.83
CA VAL A 256 3.84 24.69 -14.36
C VAL A 256 4.56 23.92 -15.45
N VAL A 257 5.57 24.54 -16.03
CA VAL A 257 6.57 23.87 -16.87
C VAL A 257 7.61 23.28 -15.91
N ARG A 258 7.92 21.99 -16.02
CA ARG A 258 8.63 21.25 -14.97
C ARG A 258 9.98 21.87 -14.60
N ASP A 259 10.79 22.25 -15.57
CA ASP A 259 12.15 22.75 -15.43
C ASP A 259 12.26 24.28 -15.54
N GLU A 260 11.19 24.97 -15.96
CA GLU A 260 11.13 26.44 -16.02
C GLU A 260 10.31 27.09 -14.87
N GLY A 261 9.41 26.36 -14.23
CA GLY A 261 8.50 26.88 -13.20
C GLY A 261 7.19 27.46 -13.76
N LEU A 262 6.70 28.54 -13.14
CA LEU A 262 5.39 29.11 -13.43
C LEU A 262 5.37 29.94 -14.72
N VAL A 263 4.35 29.73 -15.54
CA VAL A 263 3.97 30.59 -16.67
C VAL A 263 2.50 30.97 -16.58
N ARG A 264 2.15 32.16 -17.11
CA ARG A 264 0.79 32.71 -17.15
C ARG A 264 0.36 32.90 -18.61
N PHE A 265 -0.90 32.58 -18.91
CA PHE A 265 -1.45 32.80 -20.24
C PHE A 265 -1.88 34.27 -20.42
N ASP A 266 -1.32 34.94 -21.44
CA ASP A 266 -1.71 36.26 -21.88
C ASP A 266 -2.78 36.12 -23.00
N PRO A 267 -4.07 36.43 -22.73
CA PRO A 267 -5.13 36.27 -23.71
C PRO A 267 -5.05 37.28 -24.86
N ALA A 268 -4.40 38.44 -24.66
CA ALA A 268 -4.24 39.45 -25.71
C ALA A 268 -3.15 39.04 -26.73
N LYS A 269 -2.12 38.33 -26.27
CA LYS A 269 -1.07 37.75 -27.13
C LYS A 269 -1.38 36.33 -27.60
N ASN A 270 -2.37 35.68 -27.01
CA ASN A 270 -2.67 34.25 -27.19
C ASN A 270 -1.43 33.37 -26.93
N ALA A 271 -0.64 33.72 -25.91
CA ALA A 271 0.67 33.14 -25.63
C ALA A 271 0.97 33.08 -24.13
N TRP A 272 1.87 32.19 -23.73
CA TRP A 272 2.38 32.05 -22.38
C TRP A 272 3.55 33.00 -22.14
N THR A 273 3.61 33.57 -20.93
CA THR A 273 4.70 34.43 -20.49
C THR A 273 5.12 34.06 -19.07
N LYS A 274 6.38 34.33 -18.71
CA LYS A 274 6.82 34.25 -17.31
C LYS A 274 6.36 35.50 -16.56
N PRO A 275 5.64 35.37 -15.43
CA PRO A 275 5.25 36.52 -14.60
C PRO A 275 6.45 37.11 -13.84
N GLY A 276 7.49 36.31 -13.58
CA GLY A 276 8.72 36.72 -12.94
C GLY A 276 9.77 35.59 -12.95
N PRO A 277 10.88 35.75 -12.21
CA PRO A 277 11.86 34.68 -12.01
C PRO A 277 11.28 33.53 -11.19
N SER A 278 11.67 32.31 -11.55
CA SER A 278 11.37 31.09 -10.79
C SER A 278 12.06 31.12 -9.41
N PRO A 279 11.55 30.41 -8.39
CA PRO A 279 12.18 30.34 -7.07
C PRO A 279 13.67 29.98 -7.12
N ALA A 280 14.47 30.64 -6.27
CA ALA A 280 15.91 30.39 -6.20
C ALA A 280 16.20 28.96 -5.72
N LYS A 281 17.08 28.26 -6.45
CA LYS A 281 17.48 26.89 -6.09
C LYS A 281 18.24 26.85 -4.75
N SER A 282 17.88 25.90 -3.89
CA SER A 282 18.74 25.49 -2.77
C SER A 282 19.73 24.41 -3.26
N GLY A 283 20.97 24.81 -3.58
CA GLY A 283 22.06 23.91 -3.98
C GLY A 283 22.28 23.72 -5.48
N ASP A 284 23.05 22.68 -5.84
CA ASP A 284 23.62 22.55 -7.19
C ASP A 284 22.64 22.05 -8.25
N LYS A 285 21.70 21.18 -7.86
CA LYS A 285 20.72 20.61 -8.80
C LYS A 285 19.79 21.68 -9.38
N PRO A 286 19.37 21.54 -10.65
CA PRO A 286 18.19 22.25 -11.15
C PRO A 286 17.00 21.98 -10.24
N ILE A 287 16.19 23.01 -10.02
CA ILE A 287 14.89 22.86 -9.36
C ILE A 287 13.87 22.46 -10.41
N GLU A 288 13.10 21.42 -10.10
CA GLU A 288 11.98 20.98 -10.92
C GLU A 288 10.69 21.16 -10.12
N PHE A 289 9.58 21.42 -10.81
CA PHE A 289 8.26 21.76 -10.26
C PHE A 289 7.19 20.82 -10.80
N LYS A 290 6.13 20.61 -10.02
CA LYS A 290 5.10 19.61 -10.35
C LYS A 290 3.67 20.05 -10.09
N ALA A 291 3.36 20.61 -8.93
CA ALA A 291 1.98 20.90 -8.52
C ALA A 291 1.72 22.41 -8.40
N LEU A 292 0.50 22.82 -8.73
CA LEU A 292 0.03 24.20 -8.79
C LEU A 292 -1.33 24.36 -8.10
N GLY A 293 -1.48 25.43 -7.32
CA GLY A 293 -2.75 25.83 -6.72
C GLY A 293 -2.92 27.35 -6.73
N LEU A 294 -4.18 27.82 -6.81
CA LEU A 294 -4.56 29.23 -6.80
C LEU A 294 -5.56 29.46 -5.67
N ASP A 295 -5.41 30.54 -4.91
CA ASP A 295 -6.37 30.93 -3.86
C ASP A 295 -7.58 31.67 -4.49
N PRO A 296 -8.80 31.09 -4.46
CA PRO A 296 -9.98 31.70 -5.10
C PRO A 296 -10.50 32.95 -4.39
N ALA A 297 -10.08 33.19 -3.14
CA ALA A 297 -10.45 34.36 -2.35
C ALA A 297 -9.42 35.50 -2.46
N LYS A 298 -8.16 35.19 -2.79
CA LYS A 298 -7.06 36.16 -2.91
C LYS A 298 -6.43 36.12 -4.32
N PRO A 299 -6.99 36.89 -5.28
CA PRO A 299 -6.49 36.89 -6.65
C PRO A 299 -5.01 37.25 -6.72
N GLY A 300 -4.23 36.43 -7.42
CA GLY A 300 -2.78 36.58 -7.52
C GLY A 300 -1.97 35.82 -6.46
N ARG A 301 -2.59 35.21 -5.46
CA ARG A 301 -1.89 34.28 -4.56
C ARG A 301 -1.78 32.90 -5.22
N VAL A 302 -0.55 32.45 -5.43
CA VAL A 302 -0.20 31.23 -6.18
C VAL A 302 0.70 30.33 -5.35
N PHE A 303 0.38 29.05 -5.31
CA PHE A 303 1.15 28.00 -4.64
C PHE A 303 1.76 27.07 -5.69
N MET A 304 3.06 26.83 -5.61
CA MET A 304 3.79 25.95 -6.53
C MET A 304 4.72 25.02 -5.75
N ALA A 305 4.73 23.71 -6.05
CA ALA A 305 5.57 22.74 -5.34
C ALA A 305 6.56 22.02 -6.25
N THR A 306 7.68 21.58 -5.65
CA THR A 306 8.78 20.87 -6.33
C THR A 306 8.39 19.47 -6.81
N ASP A 307 9.00 19.02 -7.91
CA ASP A 307 8.95 17.63 -8.37
C ASP A 307 9.72 16.68 -7.42
N PRO A 308 9.34 15.38 -7.31
CA PRO A 308 10.05 14.39 -6.51
C PRO A 308 11.54 14.17 -6.85
N SER A 309 12.03 14.63 -8.00
CA SER A 309 13.45 14.59 -8.37
C SER A 309 14.32 15.54 -7.51
N TYR A 310 13.70 16.60 -6.97
CA TYR A 310 14.32 17.65 -6.19
C TYR A 310 14.28 17.33 -4.69
N TRP A 311 15.32 17.73 -3.96
CA TRP A 311 15.44 17.51 -2.52
C TRP A 311 16.27 18.62 -1.87
N PRO A 312 15.83 19.22 -0.73
CA PRO A 312 14.57 18.94 -0.02
C PRO A 312 13.34 19.35 -0.84
N ASN A 313 12.20 18.69 -0.63
CA ASN A 313 10.95 19.10 -1.25
C ASN A 313 10.47 20.43 -0.65
N GLN A 314 9.92 21.32 -1.50
CA GLN A 314 9.53 22.66 -1.12
C GLN A 314 8.16 23.03 -1.73
N LEU A 315 7.43 23.85 -0.99
CA LEU A 315 6.23 24.55 -1.43
C LEU A 315 6.54 26.05 -1.43
N PHE A 316 6.28 26.72 -2.54
CA PHE A 316 6.49 28.15 -2.72
C PHE A 316 5.16 28.88 -2.77
N ILE A 317 5.10 30.04 -2.14
CA ILE A 317 3.94 30.93 -2.12
C ILE A 317 4.34 32.27 -2.73
N SER A 318 3.60 32.68 -3.74
CA SER A 318 3.61 34.03 -4.29
C SER A 318 2.31 34.73 -3.91
N GLU A 319 2.38 36.04 -3.65
CA GLU A 319 1.23 36.93 -3.41
C GLU A 319 0.97 37.89 -4.59
N ASP A 320 1.78 37.79 -5.66
CA ASP A 320 1.87 38.75 -6.76
C ASP A 320 1.83 38.09 -8.16
N SER A 321 1.07 37.00 -8.28
CA SER A 321 0.87 36.20 -9.51
C SER A 321 2.14 35.52 -10.04
N GLY A 322 3.10 35.22 -9.16
CA GLY A 322 4.36 34.55 -9.46
C GLY A 322 5.51 35.48 -9.84
N ALA A 323 5.43 36.78 -9.53
CA ALA A 323 6.52 37.72 -9.76
C ALA A 323 7.61 37.60 -8.69
N THR A 324 7.24 37.32 -7.43
CA THR A 324 8.13 36.98 -6.32
C THR A 324 7.62 35.75 -5.55
N TRP A 325 8.52 35.12 -4.80
CA TRP A 325 8.27 33.85 -4.12
C TRP A 325 8.83 33.83 -2.71
N THR A 326 8.06 33.26 -1.79
CA THR A 326 8.49 32.87 -0.45
C THR A 326 8.41 31.34 -0.33
N VAL A 327 9.20 30.74 0.56
CA VAL A 327 9.10 29.30 0.86
C VAL A 327 8.09 29.14 2.00
N ALA A 328 7.08 28.29 1.81
CA ALA A 328 6.17 27.90 2.87
C ALA A 328 6.96 27.16 3.96
N ALA A 329 6.83 27.63 5.20
CA ALA A 329 7.55 27.08 6.35
C ALA A 329 6.59 26.33 7.28
N ASN A 330 7.15 25.78 8.37
CA ASN A 330 6.38 25.29 9.51
C ASN A 330 5.39 24.15 9.19
N PHE A 331 5.87 23.12 8.50
CA PHE A 331 5.20 21.82 8.47
C PHE A 331 5.45 21.09 9.78
N ALA A 332 4.38 20.69 10.47
CA ALA A 332 4.44 20.02 11.76
C ALA A 332 3.42 18.87 11.85
N LEU A 333 3.86 17.74 12.42
CA LEU A 333 2.96 16.66 12.82
C LEU A 333 1.96 17.20 13.85
N ALA A 334 0.72 16.68 13.85
CA ALA A 334 -0.24 17.02 14.91
C ALA A 334 0.30 16.59 16.28
N LYS A 335 -0.16 17.22 17.37
CA LYS A 335 0.36 16.94 18.73
C LYS A 335 0.13 15.48 19.18
N ASP A 336 -0.90 14.86 18.63
CA ASP A 336 -1.30 13.47 18.84
C ASP A 336 -0.99 12.56 17.63
N ALA A 337 -0.27 13.08 16.64
CA ALA A 337 0.19 12.27 15.51
C ALA A 337 1.37 11.36 15.92
N PRO A 338 1.44 10.14 15.37
CA PRO A 338 2.56 9.24 15.55
C PRO A 338 3.84 9.87 14.99
N PRO A 339 4.98 9.86 15.72
CA PRO A 339 6.28 10.20 15.14
C PRO A 339 6.62 9.21 14.02
N ASN A 340 6.36 9.58 12.78
CA ASN A 340 6.56 8.75 11.58
C ASN A 340 7.87 9.15 10.86
N TRP A 341 8.06 8.66 9.63
CA TRP A 341 9.27 8.90 8.85
C TRP A 341 9.55 10.38 8.59
N THR A 342 8.53 11.10 8.14
CA THR A 342 8.67 12.46 7.65
C THR A 342 7.99 13.45 8.58
N LYS A 343 8.80 14.36 9.13
CA LYS A 343 8.37 15.42 10.04
C LYS A 343 8.05 16.73 9.31
N GLY A 344 8.01 16.72 7.98
CA GLY A 344 7.87 17.92 7.15
C GLY A 344 7.36 17.60 5.74
N LEU A 345 7.36 18.60 4.86
CA LEU A 345 6.84 18.43 3.50
C LEU A 345 7.69 17.45 2.67
N GLU A 346 7.01 16.52 2.00
CA GLU A 346 7.62 15.59 1.06
C GLU A 346 7.11 15.86 -0.37
N SER A 347 7.28 14.88 -1.26
CA SER A 347 6.90 14.97 -2.67
C SER A 347 5.41 15.24 -2.90
N VAL A 348 5.06 16.50 -3.17
CA VAL A 348 3.68 16.97 -3.35
C VAL A 348 3.01 16.34 -4.58
N GLU A 349 1.73 15.99 -4.42
CA GLU A 349 0.85 15.46 -5.47
C GLU A 349 -0.25 16.46 -5.84
N ALA A 350 -0.97 17.02 -4.86
CA ALA A 350 -2.07 17.96 -5.09
C ALA A 350 -2.11 19.10 -4.06
N ILE A 351 -2.68 20.23 -4.48
CA ILE A 351 -2.93 21.42 -3.66
C ILE A 351 -4.38 21.84 -3.90
N ALA A 352 -5.16 22.00 -2.83
CA ALA A 352 -6.58 22.37 -2.88
C ALA A 352 -6.90 23.48 -1.88
N PHE A 353 -7.84 24.36 -2.23
CA PHE A 353 -8.27 25.51 -1.42
C PHE A 353 -9.76 25.43 -1.10
N SER A 354 -10.16 25.95 0.06
CA SER A 354 -11.56 26.33 0.27
C SER A 354 -11.94 27.56 -0.54
N GLN A 355 -13.21 27.66 -0.94
CA GLN A 355 -13.72 28.77 -1.77
C GLN A 355 -13.56 30.14 -1.10
N ASN A 356 -13.48 30.17 0.23
CA ASN A 356 -13.21 31.36 1.04
C ASN A 356 -11.70 31.59 1.33
N GLY A 357 -10.79 30.73 0.85
CA GLY A 357 -9.34 30.84 1.04
C GLY A 357 -8.84 30.63 2.48
N GLU A 358 -9.72 30.27 3.41
CA GLU A 358 -9.37 30.04 4.82
C GLU A 358 -8.51 28.78 5.00
N ASN A 359 -8.85 27.69 4.29
CA ASN A 359 -8.14 26.42 4.36
C ASN A 359 -7.34 26.13 3.08
N VAL A 360 -6.08 25.73 3.26
CA VAL A 360 -5.24 25.17 2.20
C VAL A 360 -4.90 23.73 2.56
N TYR A 361 -5.14 22.80 1.64
CA TYR A 361 -4.81 21.39 1.80
C TYR A 361 -3.74 20.98 0.79
N VAL A 362 -2.74 20.22 1.25
CA VAL A 362 -1.63 19.73 0.42
C VAL A 362 -1.47 18.23 0.66
N SER A 363 -1.39 17.43 -0.40
CA SER A 363 -1.10 15.99 -0.28
C SER A 363 0.30 15.68 -0.78
N ASP A 364 1.00 14.76 -0.11
CA ASP A 364 2.31 14.26 -0.53
C ASP A 364 2.39 12.72 -0.46
N TRP A 365 3.60 12.18 -0.53
CA TRP A 365 3.88 10.74 -0.53
C TRP A 365 3.58 10.02 0.79
N TRP A 366 3.30 10.74 1.88
CA TRP A 366 3.11 10.15 3.22
C TRP A 366 1.97 10.76 4.01
N ASN A 367 1.60 12.00 3.70
CA ASN A 367 0.79 12.87 4.54
C ASN A 367 -0.25 13.66 3.73
N VAL A 368 -1.29 14.09 4.43
CA VAL A 368 -2.12 15.24 4.03
C VAL A 368 -1.88 16.34 5.05
N TRP A 369 -1.72 17.57 4.58
CA TRP A 369 -1.46 18.75 5.40
C TRP A 369 -2.62 19.73 5.29
N ARG A 370 -2.92 20.43 6.39
CA ARG A 370 -3.87 21.56 6.44
C ARG A 370 -3.16 22.81 6.97
N SER A 371 -3.31 23.91 6.25
CA SER A 371 -3.13 25.27 6.78
C SER A 371 -4.50 25.90 6.98
N SER A 372 -4.66 26.68 8.05
CA SER A 372 -5.81 27.58 8.30
C SER A 372 -5.38 29.05 8.44
N ASP A 373 -4.15 29.36 8.04
CA ASP A 373 -3.51 30.69 8.10
C ASP A 373 -3.07 31.18 6.71
N GLY A 374 -3.61 30.56 5.66
CA GLY A 374 -3.33 30.90 4.27
C GLY A 374 -1.92 30.53 3.81
N GLY A 375 -1.29 29.51 4.42
CA GLY A 375 -0.03 28.89 4.01
C GLY A 375 1.19 29.21 4.89
N ALA A 376 1.03 29.91 6.02
CA ALA A 376 2.14 30.28 6.90
C ALA A 376 2.58 29.15 7.84
N SER A 377 1.68 28.21 8.15
CA SER A 377 1.97 26.96 8.83
C SER A 377 1.04 25.82 8.39
N PHE A 378 1.53 24.59 8.51
CA PHE A 378 0.83 23.38 8.07
C PHE A 378 0.85 22.30 9.15
N THR A 379 -0.33 21.84 9.55
CA THR A 379 -0.49 20.71 10.47
C THR A 379 -0.90 19.46 9.71
N GLN A 380 -0.28 18.32 10.02
CA GLN A 380 -0.62 17.02 9.44
C GLN A 380 -2.04 16.57 9.82
N LEU A 381 -2.80 16.08 8.84
CA LEU A 381 -3.99 15.25 9.04
C LEU A 381 -3.58 13.78 8.92
N HIS A 382 -3.93 12.95 9.91
CA HIS A 382 -3.56 11.53 9.92
C HIS A 382 -4.71 10.58 10.32
N LYS A 383 -5.59 10.98 11.24
CA LYS A 383 -6.65 10.12 11.80
C LYS A 383 -7.54 9.53 10.70
N GLY A 384 -7.58 8.20 10.62
CA GLY A 384 -8.37 7.47 9.64
C GLY A 384 -7.81 7.42 8.21
N LEU A 385 -6.76 8.19 7.89
CA LEU A 385 -6.08 8.19 6.59
C LEU A 385 -5.09 7.01 6.46
N GLN A 386 -5.56 5.78 6.66
CA GLN A 386 -4.70 4.58 6.66
C GLN A 386 -4.27 4.21 5.24
N ASN A 387 -2.99 4.47 4.90
CA ASN A 387 -2.47 4.34 3.54
C ASN A 387 -1.14 3.57 3.46
N THR A 388 -0.94 2.57 4.32
CA THR A 388 0.36 1.86 4.48
C THR A 388 0.28 0.40 4.04
N VAL A 389 1.31 -0.11 3.38
CA VAL A 389 1.47 -1.55 3.16
C VAL A 389 2.17 -2.19 4.36
N VAL A 390 1.49 -3.13 5.02
CA VAL A 390 2.04 -3.87 6.16
C VAL A 390 2.53 -5.23 5.68
N ASN A 391 3.77 -5.61 6.02
CA ASN A 391 4.38 -6.87 5.62
C ASN A 391 4.37 -7.91 6.74
N ALA A 392 4.49 -7.48 8.01
CA ALA A 392 4.53 -8.37 9.16
C ALA A 392 4.10 -7.67 10.46
N LEU A 393 3.60 -8.47 11.39
CA LEU A 393 3.30 -8.08 12.77
C LEU A 393 3.97 -9.06 13.75
N ALA A 394 4.38 -8.56 14.91
CA ALA A 394 4.87 -9.38 16.02
C ALA A 394 4.47 -8.74 17.36
N PHE A 395 3.87 -9.56 18.23
CA PHE A 395 3.58 -9.22 19.61
C PHE A 395 4.74 -9.66 20.51
N HIS A 396 5.08 -8.87 21.52
CA HIS A 396 6.01 -9.29 22.57
C HIS A 396 5.30 -10.36 23.44
N PRO A 397 5.89 -11.55 23.65
CA PRO A 397 5.20 -12.68 24.27
C PRO A 397 4.65 -12.38 25.68
N ASP A 398 5.45 -11.75 26.54
CA ASP A 398 5.02 -11.46 27.92
C ASP A 398 4.29 -10.11 28.10
N LYS A 399 4.24 -9.29 27.04
CA LYS A 399 3.81 -7.88 27.06
C LYS A 399 3.03 -7.56 25.79
N PRO A 400 1.83 -8.12 25.59
CA PRO A 400 1.07 -8.02 24.34
C PRO A 400 0.63 -6.59 23.99
N GLU A 401 0.78 -5.61 24.90
CA GLU A 401 0.68 -4.19 24.60
C GLU A 401 1.86 -3.67 23.74
N THR A 402 3.01 -4.35 23.78
CA THR A 402 4.18 -4.06 22.94
C THR A 402 4.11 -4.82 21.62
N ILE A 403 4.04 -4.08 20.52
CA ILE A 403 3.83 -4.60 19.16
C ILE A 403 4.85 -4.00 18.20
N LEU A 404 5.42 -4.82 17.32
CA LEU A 404 6.22 -4.38 16.18
C LEU A 404 5.45 -4.66 14.87
N MET A 405 5.45 -3.68 13.99
CA MET A 405 4.84 -3.72 12.66
C MET A 405 5.94 -3.44 11.61
N GLY A 406 6.22 -4.43 10.75
CA GLY A 406 7.06 -4.25 9.57
C GLY A 406 6.23 -3.71 8.41
N THR A 407 6.66 -2.59 7.83
CA THR A 407 5.95 -1.87 6.77
C THR A 407 6.82 -1.67 5.54
N ALA A 408 6.19 -1.50 4.37
CA ALA A 408 6.88 -0.93 3.21
C ALA A 408 7.15 0.56 3.47
N ASP A 409 8.36 1.00 3.07
CA ASP A 409 8.91 2.36 3.20
C ASP A 409 9.01 2.98 4.62
N ASN A 410 8.06 2.69 5.52
CA ASN A 410 8.02 3.24 6.87
C ASN A 410 8.87 2.43 7.89
N GLY A 411 9.53 1.36 7.44
CA GLY A 411 10.40 0.52 8.27
C GLY A 411 9.62 -0.22 9.37
N ILE A 412 10.15 -0.21 10.59
CA ILE A 412 9.45 -0.71 11.78
C ILE A 412 8.65 0.42 12.43
N MET A 413 7.36 0.17 12.66
CA MET A 413 6.53 0.94 13.59
C MET A 413 6.37 0.12 14.88
N ARG A 414 6.42 0.78 16.04
CA ARG A 414 6.33 0.16 17.37
C ARG A 414 5.20 0.80 18.18
N SER A 415 4.45 -0.03 18.88
CA SER A 415 3.47 0.37 19.90
C SER A 415 3.86 -0.21 21.25
N THR A 416 3.39 0.41 22.34
CA THR A 416 3.51 -0.07 23.74
C THR A 416 2.18 0.05 24.50
N ASP A 417 1.07 0.24 23.80
CA ASP A 417 -0.27 0.46 24.36
C ASP A 417 -1.36 -0.40 23.68
N GLY A 418 -0.95 -1.51 23.06
CA GLY A 418 -1.86 -2.40 22.35
C GLY A 418 -2.26 -1.88 20.97
N GLY A 419 -1.44 -1.03 20.35
CA GLY A 419 -1.69 -0.46 19.02
C GLY A 419 -2.69 0.68 19.02
N ALA A 420 -2.90 1.36 20.15
CA ALA A 420 -3.67 2.60 20.20
C ALA A 420 -2.85 3.78 19.67
N THR A 421 -1.55 3.81 19.97
CA THR A 421 -0.56 4.71 19.37
C THR A 421 0.64 3.93 18.81
N TRP A 422 1.39 4.59 17.92
CA TRP A 422 2.54 4.02 17.21
C TRP A 422 3.64 5.07 17.07
N ALA A 423 4.89 4.63 17.02
CA ALA A 423 6.05 5.47 16.68
C ALA A 423 7.01 4.68 15.76
N ARG A 424 7.69 5.35 14.82
CA ARG A 424 8.73 4.73 14.00
C ARG A 424 9.92 4.34 14.88
N SER A 425 10.37 3.09 14.78
CA SER A 425 11.48 2.54 15.53
C SER A 425 12.58 2.00 14.59
N MET A 426 13.35 2.92 14.02
CA MET A 426 14.50 2.63 13.13
C MET A 426 15.81 3.19 13.68
N SER A 427 15.90 3.41 15.00
CA SER A 427 17.12 3.94 15.64
C SER A 427 18.29 2.96 15.48
N GLY A 428 19.42 3.45 14.95
CA GLY A 428 20.65 2.66 14.75
C GLY A 428 20.79 1.96 13.39
N VAL A 429 19.83 2.14 12.46
CA VAL A 429 19.80 1.42 11.18
C VAL A 429 19.35 2.33 10.02
N ASP A 430 19.73 1.95 8.80
CA ASP A 430 19.30 2.62 7.56
C ASP A 430 17.81 2.42 7.27
N ASP A 431 17.25 3.32 6.48
CA ASP A 431 15.84 3.31 6.12
C ASP A 431 15.53 2.45 4.88
N GLY A 432 14.35 1.83 4.88
CA GLY A 432 13.85 1.00 3.78
C GLY A 432 12.68 0.09 4.18
N ASP A 433 12.35 -0.85 3.29
CA ASP A 433 11.23 -1.80 3.47
C ASP A 433 11.53 -2.83 4.57
N ALA A 434 10.75 -2.85 5.66
CA ALA A 434 10.79 -3.94 6.64
C ALA A 434 9.85 -5.08 6.20
N MET A 435 10.41 -6.24 5.91
CA MET A 435 9.73 -7.36 5.23
C MET A 435 9.20 -8.42 6.20
N ALA A 436 9.90 -8.66 7.31
CA ALA A 436 9.50 -9.60 8.36
C ALA A 436 10.05 -9.12 9.71
N VAL A 437 9.28 -9.26 10.79
CA VAL A 437 9.71 -8.92 12.16
C VAL A 437 9.23 -10.00 13.14
N ARG A 438 10.06 -10.38 14.10
CA ARG A 438 9.73 -11.38 15.15
C ARG A 438 10.41 -11.02 16.47
N PHE A 439 9.71 -11.22 17.58
CA PHE A 439 10.32 -11.30 18.91
C PHE A 439 10.86 -12.72 19.14
N ALA A 440 11.95 -12.82 19.91
CA ALA A 440 12.35 -14.07 20.53
C ALA A 440 11.32 -14.47 21.61
N LYS A 441 11.27 -15.76 21.94
CA LYS A 441 10.24 -16.33 22.82
C LYS A 441 10.68 -16.33 24.29
N ASN A 442 11.93 -16.63 24.56
CA ASN A 442 12.45 -16.82 25.92
C ASN A 442 13.12 -15.55 26.46
N ASP A 443 13.84 -14.81 25.61
CA ASP A 443 14.35 -13.46 25.88
C ASP A 443 13.77 -12.44 24.88
N PRO A 444 12.55 -11.94 25.10
CA PRO A 444 11.90 -11.00 24.19
C PRO A 444 12.49 -9.57 24.21
N GLN A 445 13.59 -9.32 24.93
CA GLN A 445 14.43 -8.16 24.62
C GLN A 445 15.10 -8.33 23.26
N LYS A 446 15.40 -9.58 22.86
CA LYS A 446 15.82 -9.91 21.50
C LYS A 446 14.63 -9.82 20.55
N ALA A 447 14.74 -8.94 19.57
CA ALA A 447 13.85 -8.91 18.42
C ALA A 447 14.68 -8.84 17.14
N TYR A 448 14.12 -9.34 16.04
CA TYR A 448 14.79 -9.37 14.75
C TYR A 448 13.85 -8.89 13.65
N PHE A 449 14.40 -8.21 12.65
CA PHE A 449 13.70 -7.96 11.39
C PHE A 449 14.59 -8.13 10.16
N LEU A 450 13.96 -8.45 9.03
CA LEU A 450 14.58 -8.46 7.71
C LEU A 450 14.14 -7.22 6.95
N PHE A 451 15.08 -6.55 6.26
CA PHE A 451 14.75 -5.36 5.48
C PHE A 451 15.52 -5.23 4.17
N SER A 452 15.10 -4.25 3.38
CA SER A 452 15.78 -3.83 2.15
C SER A 452 16.04 -2.33 2.20
N PRO A 453 17.23 -1.87 2.64
CA PRO A 453 17.55 -0.44 2.68
C PRO A 453 17.48 0.19 1.30
N TRP A 454 17.00 1.43 1.21
CA TRP A 454 16.92 2.16 -0.07
C TRP A 454 18.31 2.41 -0.68
N ASN A 455 19.32 2.63 0.16
CA ASN A 455 20.71 2.89 -0.25
C ASN A 455 21.57 1.61 -0.42
N LYS A 456 20.95 0.42 -0.45
CA LYS A 456 21.70 -0.86 -0.52
C LYS A 456 22.64 -0.94 -1.73
N PRO A 457 23.85 -1.51 -1.58
CA PRO A 457 24.75 -1.78 -2.70
C PRO A 457 24.07 -2.62 -3.79
N LYS A 458 24.38 -2.33 -5.05
CA LYS A 458 23.90 -3.08 -6.21
C LYS A 458 25.08 -3.80 -6.86
N ASN A 459 25.07 -5.12 -6.76
CA ASN A 459 26.03 -6.00 -7.42
C ASN A 459 25.22 -7.10 -8.13
N PRO A 460 25.39 -7.32 -9.46
CA PRO A 460 24.67 -8.38 -10.16
C PRO A 460 25.09 -9.80 -9.73
N ASP A 461 26.31 -9.96 -9.21
CA ASP A 461 26.91 -11.25 -8.89
C ASP A 461 26.71 -11.66 -7.42
N SER A 462 26.16 -10.78 -6.57
CA SER A 462 25.90 -11.08 -5.17
C SER A 462 24.63 -10.47 -4.61
N ALA A 463 23.96 -11.24 -3.74
CA ALA A 463 22.80 -10.80 -2.99
C ALA A 463 23.20 -10.52 -1.53
N VAL A 464 22.91 -9.32 -1.05
CA VAL A 464 23.16 -8.91 0.34
C VAL A 464 21.88 -9.04 1.14
N PHE A 465 21.96 -9.78 2.24
CA PHE A 465 20.92 -9.88 3.24
C PHE A 465 21.17 -8.86 4.36
N PHE A 466 20.10 -8.19 4.78
CA PHE A 466 20.14 -7.23 5.88
C PHE A 466 19.21 -7.72 6.99
N LEU A 467 19.83 -8.16 8.10
CA LEU A 467 19.18 -8.69 9.29
C LEU A 467 19.44 -7.72 10.44
N CYS A 468 18.39 -7.08 10.94
CA CYS A 468 18.49 -6.22 12.11
C CYS A 468 18.22 -7.00 13.39
N LYS A 469 18.98 -6.69 14.43
CA LYS A 469 18.84 -7.24 15.79
C LYS A 469 18.64 -6.11 16.80
N SER A 470 17.66 -6.26 17.67
CA SER A 470 17.46 -5.45 18.88
C SER A 470 17.83 -6.28 20.11
N LEU A 471 18.18 -5.58 21.20
CA LEU A 471 18.39 -6.12 22.55
C LEU A 471 17.54 -5.35 23.60
N ASP A 472 16.51 -4.63 23.16
CA ASP A 472 15.71 -3.69 23.95
C ASP A 472 14.22 -3.69 23.52
N ALA A 473 13.72 -4.86 23.13
CA ALA A 473 12.35 -5.08 22.67
C ALA A 473 11.94 -4.16 21.48
N GLY A 474 12.87 -3.98 20.55
CA GLY A 474 12.69 -3.26 19.29
C GLY A 474 12.71 -1.75 19.40
N ALA A 475 13.35 -1.16 20.42
CA ALA A 475 13.51 0.29 20.57
C ALA A 475 14.74 0.83 19.82
N THR A 476 15.83 0.06 19.76
CA THR A 476 17.00 0.31 18.92
C THR A 476 17.44 -0.96 18.21
N TRP A 477 18.18 -0.79 17.11
CA TRP A 477 18.56 -1.87 16.21
C TRP A 477 20.01 -1.76 15.78
N LYS A 478 20.63 -2.91 15.55
CA LYS A 478 21.93 -3.05 14.88
C LYS A 478 21.76 -3.87 13.61
N THR A 479 22.16 -3.32 12.47
CA THR A 479 22.22 -4.06 11.20
C THR A 479 23.37 -5.07 11.24
N LEU A 480 23.06 -6.31 10.89
CA LEU A 480 24.00 -7.37 10.55
C LEU A 480 23.80 -7.73 9.08
N THR A 481 24.89 -7.78 8.31
CA THR A 481 24.83 -8.13 6.88
C THR A 481 25.61 -9.39 6.58
N PHE A 482 25.11 -10.16 5.62
CA PHE A 482 25.89 -11.20 4.97
C PHE A 482 25.58 -11.24 3.47
N THR A 483 26.53 -11.75 2.70
CA THR A 483 26.49 -11.75 1.24
C THR A 483 26.55 -13.17 0.73
N VAL A 484 25.71 -13.48 -0.25
CA VAL A 484 25.70 -14.78 -0.94
C VAL A 484 25.86 -14.57 -2.45
N ALA A 485 26.32 -15.59 -3.16
CA ALA A 485 26.35 -15.55 -4.62
C ALA A 485 24.92 -15.32 -5.18
N ALA A 486 24.76 -14.36 -6.07
CA ALA A 486 23.50 -14.13 -6.74
C ALA A 486 23.14 -15.35 -7.61
N ARG A 487 21.84 -15.55 -7.84
CA ARG A 487 21.33 -16.63 -8.67
C ARG A 487 20.42 -16.03 -9.73
N LYS A 488 20.33 -16.68 -10.90
CA LYS A 488 19.33 -16.32 -11.90
C LYS A 488 17.94 -16.54 -11.30
N LEU A 489 17.27 -15.45 -10.97
CA LEU A 489 15.93 -15.47 -10.40
C LEU A 489 14.93 -16.04 -11.43
N ALA A 490 13.98 -16.83 -10.95
CA ALA A 490 12.81 -17.22 -11.73
C ALA A 490 11.97 -15.97 -12.08
N PRO A 491 11.13 -15.99 -13.13
CA PRO A 491 10.37 -14.81 -13.56
C PRO A 491 9.49 -14.14 -12.48
N TYR A 492 9.13 -14.91 -11.45
CA TYR A 492 8.29 -14.51 -10.32
C TYR A 492 9.05 -14.23 -9.02
N ALA A 493 10.39 -14.26 -9.06
CA ALA A 493 11.23 -14.03 -7.89
C ALA A 493 11.88 -12.63 -7.94
N ASP A 494 11.88 -11.92 -6.80
CA ASP A 494 12.43 -10.55 -6.68
C ASP A 494 13.69 -10.46 -5.80
N GLY A 495 14.15 -11.59 -5.26
CA GLY A 495 15.37 -11.67 -4.47
C GLY A 495 15.27 -11.07 -3.07
N ARG A 496 14.10 -10.55 -2.65
CA ARG A 496 13.92 -9.91 -1.33
C ARG A 496 14.10 -10.93 -0.20
N PRO A 497 14.64 -10.54 0.98
CA PRO A 497 14.56 -11.35 2.18
C PRO A 497 13.14 -11.27 2.75
N THR A 498 12.54 -12.41 3.05
CA THR A 498 11.09 -12.50 3.26
C THR A 498 10.70 -13.36 4.47
N ALA A 499 11.35 -14.51 4.69
CA ALA A 499 11.01 -15.40 5.81
C ALA A 499 12.02 -15.27 6.96
N LEU A 500 11.50 -15.17 8.20
CA LEU A 500 12.29 -15.04 9.42
C LEU A 500 11.74 -15.97 10.51
N ARG A 501 12.61 -16.80 11.11
CA ARG A 501 12.33 -17.56 12.34
C ARG A 501 13.52 -17.51 13.27
N ILE A 502 13.28 -17.49 14.57
CA ILE A 502 14.31 -17.51 15.62
C ILE A 502 14.34 -18.92 16.19
N ASP A 503 15.53 -19.51 16.35
CA ASP A 503 15.68 -20.85 16.90
C ASP A 503 15.40 -20.82 18.41
N PRO A 504 14.36 -21.50 18.93
CA PRO A 504 13.97 -21.37 20.34
C PRO A 504 14.95 -22.08 21.30
N ARG A 505 15.97 -22.78 20.78
CA ARG A 505 17.07 -23.39 21.57
C ARG A 505 18.22 -22.42 21.84
N ASP A 506 18.43 -21.49 20.92
CA ASP A 506 19.51 -20.49 20.94
C ASP A 506 19.01 -19.29 20.13
N GLU A 507 18.51 -18.28 20.84
CA GLU A 507 17.85 -17.13 20.22
C GLU A 507 18.84 -16.11 19.62
N ASP A 508 20.15 -16.42 19.65
CA ASP A 508 21.14 -15.77 18.81
C ASP A 508 21.28 -16.45 17.44
N VAL A 509 20.61 -17.59 17.19
CA VAL A 509 20.47 -18.23 15.89
C VAL A 509 19.12 -17.93 15.26
N VAL A 510 19.14 -17.54 13.98
CA VAL A 510 17.92 -17.30 13.18
C VAL A 510 17.97 -18.00 11.83
N TYR A 511 16.80 -18.30 11.29
CA TYR A 511 16.60 -18.76 9.92
C TYR A 511 16.10 -17.61 9.05
N VAL A 512 16.78 -17.37 7.92
CA VAL A 512 16.53 -16.27 6.99
C VAL A 512 16.30 -16.83 5.59
N GLY A 513 15.08 -16.70 5.08
CA GLY A 513 14.68 -17.10 3.73
C GLY A 513 14.49 -15.91 2.80
N SER A 514 14.73 -16.13 1.51
CA SER A 514 14.52 -15.14 0.44
C SER A 514 13.61 -15.66 -0.66
N ASN A 515 12.90 -14.74 -1.31
CA ASN A 515 12.25 -14.96 -2.60
C ASN A 515 13.30 -15.16 -3.72
N GLY A 516 13.94 -16.35 -3.75
CA GLY A 516 14.76 -16.83 -4.87
C GLY A 516 16.25 -17.06 -4.60
N HIS A 517 16.83 -16.54 -3.51
CA HIS A 517 18.26 -16.76 -3.20
C HIS A 517 18.53 -18.02 -2.37
N GLY A 518 17.66 -18.37 -1.43
CA GLY A 518 17.84 -19.56 -0.57
C GLY A 518 17.24 -19.42 0.82
N LEU A 519 17.61 -20.36 1.69
CA LEU A 519 17.35 -20.38 3.13
C LEU A 519 18.68 -20.54 3.87
N TYR A 520 18.92 -19.71 4.87
CA TYR A 520 20.17 -19.67 5.62
C TYR A 520 19.90 -19.75 7.11
N ARG A 521 20.69 -20.54 7.83
CA ARG A 521 20.77 -20.53 9.29
C ARG A 521 21.94 -19.63 9.67
N VAL A 522 21.69 -18.64 10.53
CA VAL A 522 22.60 -17.53 10.81
C VAL A 522 22.79 -17.40 12.32
N ASN A 523 24.02 -17.62 12.80
CA ASN A 523 24.42 -17.23 14.16
C ASN A 523 24.77 -15.74 14.19
N THR A 524 23.93 -14.96 14.88
CA THR A 524 24.00 -13.50 14.88
C THR A 524 25.08 -12.93 15.80
N ALA A 525 25.57 -13.71 16.77
CA ALA A 525 26.73 -13.35 17.59
C ALA A 525 28.02 -13.43 16.77
N LEU A 526 28.28 -14.58 16.14
CA LEU A 526 29.43 -14.77 15.24
C LEU A 526 29.40 -13.77 14.06
N LEU A 527 28.21 -13.46 13.52
CA LEU A 527 28.09 -12.45 12.46
C LEU A 527 28.44 -11.04 12.96
N ALA A 528 28.08 -10.70 14.20
CA ALA A 528 28.44 -9.42 14.82
C ALA A 528 29.94 -9.29 15.15
N GLU A 529 30.65 -10.41 15.28
CA GLU A 529 32.12 -10.49 15.38
C GLU A 529 32.83 -10.46 14.01
N GLY A 530 32.09 -10.38 12.90
CA GLY A 530 32.63 -10.39 11.54
C GLY A 530 32.97 -11.79 11.00
N LYS A 531 32.66 -12.87 11.72
CA LYS A 531 32.95 -14.26 11.35
C LYS A 531 31.91 -14.84 10.38
N ALA A 532 31.62 -14.12 9.30
CA ALA A 532 30.51 -14.42 8.38
C ALA A 532 30.55 -15.85 7.79
N LYS A 533 31.74 -16.44 7.59
CA LYS A 533 31.91 -17.82 7.08
C LYS A 533 31.50 -18.91 8.08
N GLU A 534 31.65 -18.65 9.38
CA GLU A 534 31.23 -19.55 10.47
C GLU A 534 29.78 -19.29 10.86
N ALA A 535 29.34 -18.04 10.73
CA ALA A 535 28.01 -17.59 11.12
C ALA A 535 26.89 -18.07 10.18
N VAL A 536 27.15 -18.26 8.88
CA VAL A 536 26.11 -18.46 7.85
C VAL A 536 26.18 -19.85 7.21
N GLU A 537 25.19 -20.70 7.52
CA GLU A 537 25.03 -22.06 6.99
C GLU A 537 23.89 -22.06 5.94
N ASN A 538 24.15 -22.52 4.70
CA ASN A 538 23.11 -22.68 3.68
C ASN A 538 22.31 -23.98 3.91
N VAL A 539 21.19 -23.83 4.62
CA VAL A 539 20.24 -24.91 4.94
C VAL A 539 19.06 -24.96 3.95
N GLY A 540 19.13 -24.26 2.81
CA GLY A 540 18.15 -24.34 1.72
C GLY A 540 18.47 -25.39 0.65
N SER A 541 19.58 -26.12 0.80
CA SER A 541 20.05 -27.10 -0.17
C SER A 541 19.07 -28.29 -0.27
N GLY A 542 18.61 -28.59 -1.48
CA GLY A 542 17.63 -29.64 -1.74
C GLY A 542 16.17 -29.18 -1.83
N LEU A 543 15.83 -27.96 -1.38
CA LEU A 543 14.52 -27.37 -1.65
C LEU A 543 14.38 -27.03 -3.14
N PRO A 544 13.25 -27.39 -3.80
CA PRO A 544 12.99 -26.98 -5.16
C PRO A 544 12.75 -25.46 -5.19
N LEU A 545 13.50 -24.76 -6.04
CA LEU A 545 13.34 -23.31 -6.31
C LEU A 545 13.11 -22.51 -5.00
N PRO A 546 14.08 -22.50 -4.05
CA PRO A 546 13.85 -22.04 -2.69
C PRO A 546 13.38 -20.59 -2.67
N ASN A 547 12.08 -20.45 -2.49
CA ASN A 547 11.35 -19.21 -2.67
C ASN A 547 10.28 -19.13 -1.59
N PHE A 548 10.51 -18.20 -0.68
CA PHE A 548 9.65 -17.92 0.46
C PHE A 548 8.83 -16.68 0.13
N PRO A 549 7.55 -16.78 -0.26
CA PRO A 549 6.76 -15.62 -0.69
C PRO A 549 6.46 -14.61 0.43
N ASN A 550 6.53 -15.01 1.71
CA ASN A 550 6.23 -14.13 2.85
C ASN A 550 6.95 -14.55 4.16
N ALA A 551 6.71 -13.77 5.23
CA ALA A 551 7.24 -13.99 6.57
C ALA A 551 6.90 -15.35 7.20
N ASP A 552 5.85 -16.02 6.71
CA ASP A 552 5.28 -17.23 7.30
C ASP A 552 5.43 -18.47 6.41
N SER A 553 6.26 -18.37 5.36
CA SER A 553 6.60 -19.48 4.47
C SER A 553 7.59 -20.49 5.08
N LEU A 554 8.05 -20.26 6.30
CA LEU A 554 8.92 -21.15 7.07
C LEU A 554 8.34 -21.29 8.48
N LEU A 555 8.37 -22.48 9.06
CA LEU A 555 7.83 -22.78 10.38
C LEU A 555 8.75 -23.74 11.13
N ILE A 556 9.02 -23.45 12.40
CA ILE A 556 9.65 -24.38 13.34
C ILE A 556 8.49 -25.10 14.06
N ALA A 557 8.53 -26.43 14.17
CA ALA A 557 7.49 -27.16 14.89
C ALA A 557 7.49 -26.78 16.38
N PRO A 558 6.32 -26.55 17.02
CA PRO A 558 6.25 -26.07 18.40
C PRO A 558 6.88 -26.99 19.46
N ASP A 559 6.90 -28.30 19.19
CA ASP A 559 7.40 -29.36 20.08
C ASP A 559 8.84 -29.81 19.78
N ASN A 560 9.25 -29.74 18.51
CA ASN A 560 10.54 -30.22 18.04
C ASN A 560 11.26 -29.14 17.23
N PRO A 561 12.21 -28.39 17.82
CA PRO A 561 12.98 -27.37 17.11
C PRO A 561 13.99 -27.92 16.08
N ASN A 562 14.17 -29.24 15.96
CA ASN A 562 14.82 -29.83 14.78
C ASN A 562 13.86 -29.98 13.60
N LYS A 563 12.55 -29.97 13.84
CA LYS A 563 11.56 -30.14 12.79
C LYS A 563 11.15 -28.81 12.19
N LEU A 564 11.37 -28.65 10.88
CA LEU A 564 11.01 -27.46 10.13
C LEU A 564 10.04 -27.79 9.00
N TYR A 565 9.10 -26.89 8.72
CA TYR A 565 8.29 -26.90 7.52
C TYR A 565 8.63 -25.68 6.65
N ALA A 566 8.72 -25.87 5.34
CA ALA A 566 8.97 -24.81 4.36
C ALA A 566 7.96 -24.90 3.21
N SER A 567 7.26 -23.79 2.94
CA SER A 567 6.46 -23.63 1.73
C SER A 567 7.35 -23.22 0.57
N THR A 568 7.09 -23.78 -0.62
CA THR A 568 7.84 -23.49 -1.84
C THR A 568 6.89 -23.12 -2.98
N LEU A 569 7.32 -22.19 -3.84
CA LEU A 569 6.64 -21.92 -5.09
C LEU A 569 7.02 -23.01 -6.11
N GLY A 570 6.02 -23.69 -6.66
CA GLY A 570 6.15 -24.82 -7.59
C GLY A 570 6.46 -26.17 -6.95
N GLY A 571 6.59 -26.27 -5.63
CA GLY A 571 7.08 -27.47 -4.94
C GLY A 571 6.24 -28.01 -3.78
N GLY A 572 5.17 -27.32 -3.35
CA GLY A 572 4.38 -27.71 -2.18
C GLY A 572 5.05 -27.36 -0.84
N VAL A 573 4.69 -28.10 0.22
CA VAL A 573 5.31 -28.05 1.56
C VAL A 573 6.42 -29.10 1.64
N TRP A 574 7.54 -28.72 2.24
CA TRP A 574 8.68 -29.58 2.54
C TRP A 574 8.91 -29.64 4.04
N THR A 575 9.40 -30.78 4.54
CA THR A 575 9.76 -31.00 5.94
C THR A 575 11.26 -31.30 6.08
N SER A 576 11.86 -30.85 7.18
CA SER A 576 13.20 -31.25 7.63
C SER A 576 13.08 -31.76 9.05
N GLU A 577 13.77 -32.86 9.38
CA GLU A 577 13.83 -33.42 10.75
C GLU A 577 15.19 -33.12 11.43
N ASN A 578 16.06 -32.35 10.77
CA ASN A 578 17.43 -32.07 11.20
C ASN A 578 17.82 -30.59 11.05
N ALA A 579 16.89 -29.71 11.47
CA ALA A 579 17.07 -28.27 11.58
C ALA A 579 17.40 -27.57 10.25
N GLY A 580 16.92 -28.14 9.12
CA GLY A 580 17.08 -27.62 7.76
C GLY A 580 18.21 -28.26 6.96
N ARG A 581 19.03 -29.14 7.53
CA ARG A 581 20.21 -29.69 6.83
C ARG A 581 19.87 -30.61 5.66
N SER A 582 18.71 -31.27 5.71
CA SER A 582 18.12 -31.98 4.58
C SER A 582 16.60 -31.86 4.59
N TRP A 583 16.00 -31.88 3.41
CA TRP A 583 14.56 -31.69 3.21
C TRP A 583 13.94 -32.86 2.45
N LEU A 584 12.71 -33.21 2.82
CA LEU A 584 11.85 -34.18 2.14
C LEU A 584 10.53 -33.51 1.76
N PRO A 585 9.89 -33.89 0.64
CA PRO A 585 8.55 -33.40 0.31
C PRO A 585 7.56 -33.87 1.38
N ALA A 586 6.79 -32.94 1.94
CA ALA A 586 5.76 -33.23 2.94
C ALA A 586 4.35 -33.20 2.32
N SER A 587 4.17 -32.64 1.12
CA SER A 587 2.88 -32.58 0.44
C SER A 587 2.97 -33.03 -1.03
N PRO A 588 1.83 -33.27 -1.70
CA PRO A 588 1.76 -33.20 -3.15
C PRO A 588 2.30 -31.87 -3.68
N ARG A 589 2.71 -31.84 -4.95
CA ARG A 589 3.12 -30.58 -5.60
C ARG A 589 1.91 -29.70 -5.85
N TRP A 590 1.95 -28.49 -5.29
CA TRP A 590 1.04 -27.40 -5.63
C TRP A 590 1.82 -26.23 -6.23
N ASN A 591 1.17 -25.49 -7.14
CA ASN A 591 1.82 -24.43 -7.91
C ASN A 591 2.36 -23.31 -7.03
N PHE A 592 1.60 -22.90 -5.99
CA PHE A 592 2.05 -21.93 -5.01
C PHE A 592 1.54 -22.32 -3.63
N THR A 593 2.45 -22.36 -2.66
CA THR A 593 2.14 -22.54 -1.24
C THR A 593 2.70 -21.33 -0.48
N PHE A 594 1.91 -20.78 0.44
CA PHE A 594 2.19 -19.51 1.11
C PHE A 594 2.39 -19.71 2.62
N GLY A 595 1.69 -18.94 3.46
CA GLY A 595 1.86 -18.99 4.92
C GLY A 595 1.52 -20.36 5.53
N LEU A 596 2.32 -20.76 6.51
CA LEU A 596 2.19 -21.96 7.33
C LEU A 596 1.82 -21.59 8.77
N ALA A 597 0.94 -22.36 9.40
CA ALA A 597 0.64 -22.25 10.83
C ALA A 597 0.50 -23.63 11.47
N ALA A 598 1.18 -23.87 12.60
CA ALA A 598 0.97 -25.06 13.42
C ALA A 598 -0.08 -24.79 14.51
N ASP A 599 -0.82 -25.83 14.86
CA ASP A 599 -1.58 -25.89 16.12
C ASP A 599 -0.58 -26.07 17.28
N PRO A 600 -0.51 -25.15 18.25
CA PRO A 600 0.43 -25.25 19.37
C PRO A 600 0.06 -26.35 20.37
N SER A 601 -1.19 -26.82 20.38
CA SER A 601 -1.67 -27.92 21.21
C SER A 601 -1.49 -29.29 20.55
N LYS A 602 -1.40 -29.33 19.21
CA LYS A 602 -1.27 -30.55 18.40
C LYS A 602 -0.18 -30.35 17.34
N PRO A 603 1.10 -30.56 17.65
CA PRO A 603 2.21 -30.19 16.76
C PRO A 603 2.24 -30.92 15.40
N GLY A 604 1.61 -32.10 15.30
CA GLY A 604 1.40 -32.79 14.02
C GLY A 604 0.40 -32.08 13.10
N ARG A 605 -0.35 -31.11 13.61
CA ARG A 605 -1.38 -30.38 12.88
C ARG A 605 -0.83 -29.07 12.33
N VAL A 606 -0.74 -28.99 11.01
CA VAL A 606 -0.20 -27.84 10.29
C VAL A 606 -1.13 -27.45 9.15
N PHE A 607 -1.45 -26.16 9.08
CA PHE A 607 -2.21 -25.55 8.00
C PHE A 607 -1.26 -24.90 6.99
N ALA A 608 -1.62 -24.94 5.70
CA ALA A 608 -0.90 -24.23 4.64
C ALA A 608 -1.88 -23.51 3.70
N GLY A 609 -1.60 -22.23 3.41
CA GLY A 609 -2.30 -21.49 2.36
C GLY A 609 -1.81 -21.89 0.96
N VAL A 610 -2.73 -22.09 0.01
CA VAL A 610 -2.45 -22.58 -1.36
C VAL A 610 -3.14 -21.70 -2.40
N SER A 611 -2.71 -21.80 -3.67
CA SER A 611 -3.42 -21.22 -4.83
C SER A 611 -4.87 -21.71 -4.99
N GLU A 612 -5.66 -20.96 -5.76
CA GLU A 612 -7.09 -21.18 -6.02
C GLU A 612 -7.98 -21.07 -4.76
N LYS A 613 -7.67 -20.13 -3.87
CA LYS A 613 -8.36 -19.89 -2.58
C LYS A 613 -8.47 -21.17 -1.72
N ARG A 614 -7.47 -22.05 -1.83
CA ARG A 614 -7.42 -23.29 -1.04
C ARG A 614 -6.69 -23.08 0.27
N LEU A 615 -7.18 -23.74 1.29
CA LEU A 615 -6.52 -23.98 2.56
C LEU A 615 -6.38 -25.49 2.69
N VAL A 616 -5.23 -25.98 3.16
CA VAL A 616 -5.01 -27.41 3.41
C VAL A 616 -4.51 -27.61 4.83
N VAL A 617 -4.83 -28.76 5.41
CA VAL A 617 -4.38 -29.16 6.76
C VAL A 617 -3.83 -30.58 6.73
N THR A 618 -2.71 -30.79 7.41
CA THR A 618 -2.25 -32.11 7.85
C THR A 618 -2.56 -32.25 9.35
N GLU A 619 -2.80 -33.46 9.83
CA GLU A 619 -2.99 -33.79 11.26
C GLU A 619 -1.88 -34.75 11.75
N ASP A 620 -1.01 -35.23 10.86
CA ASP A 620 -0.02 -36.30 11.08
C ASP A 620 1.42 -35.88 10.80
N GLY A 621 1.67 -34.57 10.83
CA GLY A 621 2.97 -33.95 10.69
C GLY A 621 3.46 -33.86 9.25
N GLY A 622 2.55 -33.88 8.26
CA GLY A 622 2.85 -33.79 6.84
C GLY A 622 3.04 -35.15 6.16
N ARG A 623 2.28 -36.17 6.54
CA ARG A 623 2.21 -37.46 5.81
C ARG A 623 0.97 -37.52 4.92
N ALA A 624 -0.15 -36.97 5.39
CA ALA A 624 -1.36 -36.75 4.61
C ALA A 624 -1.89 -35.32 4.78
N TRP A 625 -2.49 -34.79 3.71
CA TRP A 625 -3.11 -33.46 3.68
C TRP A 625 -4.57 -33.57 3.22
N LYS A 626 -5.43 -32.76 3.83
CA LYS A 626 -6.85 -32.61 3.49
C LYS A 626 -7.11 -31.17 3.08
N GLU A 627 -7.95 -30.99 2.07
CA GLU A 627 -8.41 -29.65 1.69
C GLU A 627 -9.50 -29.17 2.66
N ILE A 628 -9.44 -27.89 3.01
CA ILE A 628 -10.47 -27.16 3.75
C ILE A 628 -11.18 -26.23 2.77
N VAL A 629 -12.51 -26.25 2.79
CA VAL A 629 -13.34 -25.44 1.90
C VAL A 629 -13.68 -24.10 2.55
N LEU A 630 -12.97 -23.04 2.14
CA LEU A 630 -13.40 -21.67 2.38
C LEU A 630 -14.68 -21.38 1.56
N PRO A 631 -15.71 -20.75 2.14
CA PRO A 631 -16.98 -20.48 1.46
C PRO A 631 -16.86 -19.40 0.37
N GLY A 632 -17.85 -19.36 -0.52
CA GLY A 632 -17.91 -18.44 -1.67
C GLY A 632 -17.19 -18.97 -2.92
N GLU A 633 -17.10 -18.13 -3.95
CA GLU A 633 -16.42 -18.49 -5.20
C GLU A 633 -14.92 -18.79 -4.99
N ARG A 634 -14.32 -19.54 -5.92
CA ARG A 634 -12.90 -19.94 -5.88
C ARG A 634 -12.22 -19.58 -7.21
N PRO A 635 -11.93 -18.30 -7.47
CA PRO A 635 -11.27 -17.92 -8.71
C PRO A 635 -9.81 -18.40 -8.70
N ALA A 636 -9.33 -18.92 -9.82
CA ALA A 636 -7.98 -19.49 -9.91
C ALA A 636 -6.84 -18.49 -9.60
N TYR A 637 -7.11 -17.18 -9.73
CA TYR A 637 -6.17 -16.09 -9.45
C TYR A 637 -6.16 -15.60 -7.99
N VAL A 638 -6.99 -16.19 -7.11
CA VAL A 638 -6.99 -15.93 -5.66
C VAL A 638 -6.17 -17.01 -4.95
N ALA A 639 -5.45 -16.65 -3.90
CA ALA A 639 -4.70 -17.57 -3.05
C ALA A 639 -4.95 -17.27 -1.57
N THR A 640 -4.89 -18.30 -0.73
CA THR A 640 -4.79 -18.09 0.72
C THR A 640 -3.35 -17.72 1.04
N GLN A 641 -3.08 -16.44 1.33
CA GLN A 641 -1.72 -15.92 1.51
C GLN A 641 -1.18 -16.22 2.92
N VAL A 642 -2.04 -16.07 3.93
CA VAL A 642 -1.66 -16.18 5.34
C VAL A 642 -2.68 -17.01 6.09
N VAL A 643 -2.17 -17.77 7.05
CA VAL A 643 -2.96 -18.57 7.99
C VAL A 643 -2.37 -18.32 9.38
N ALA A 644 -3.22 -18.24 10.40
CA ALA A 644 -2.79 -18.17 11.79
C ALA A 644 -3.73 -19.00 12.66
N VAL A 645 -3.20 -19.71 13.65
CA VAL A 645 -3.96 -20.39 14.70
C VAL A 645 -3.84 -19.54 15.96
N ASP A 646 -4.92 -19.32 16.69
CA ASP A 646 -4.84 -18.59 17.96
C ASP A 646 -4.04 -19.40 19.00
N PRO A 647 -3.02 -18.81 19.66
CA PRO A 647 -2.13 -19.54 20.55
C PRO A 647 -2.79 -19.95 21.87
N ALA A 648 -3.88 -19.29 22.28
CA ALA A 648 -4.65 -19.61 23.48
C ALA A 648 -5.83 -20.55 23.20
N ASN A 649 -6.37 -20.55 21.97
CA ASN A 649 -7.43 -21.46 21.55
C ASN A 649 -7.26 -21.95 20.11
N ALA A 650 -6.73 -23.18 19.94
CA ALA A 650 -6.50 -23.78 18.64
C ALA A 650 -7.77 -24.14 17.83
N ASP A 651 -8.97 -24.02 18.42
CA ASP A 651 -10.22 -24.06 17.63
C ASP A 651 -10.44 -22.77 16.82
N ILE A 652 -9.74 -21.67 17.15
CA ILE A 652 -9.81 -20.41 16.40
C ILE A 652 -8.69 -20.37 15.35
N VAL A 653 -9.08 -20.39 14.07
CA VAL A 653 -8.16 -20.35 12.92
C VAL A 653 -8.54 -19.22 11.98
N TYR A 654 -7.55 -18.40 11.62
CA TYR A 654 -7.69 -17.27 10.72
C TYR A 654 -7.05 -17.59 9.36
N ALA A 655 -7.71 -17.23 8.26
CA ALA A 655 -7.19 -17.36 6.91
C ALA A 655 -7.38 -16.07 6.12
N GLY A 656 -6.29 -15.47 5.65
CA GLY A 656 -6.27 -14.25 4.86
C GLY A 656 -6.01 -14.55 3.39
N THR A 657 -6.87 -14.04 2.51
CA THR A 657 -6.74 -14.24 1.06
C THR A 657 -6.05 -13.06 0.37
N SER A 658 -5.52 -13.34 -0.81
CA SER A 658 -4.87 -12.37 -1.69
C SER A 658 -5.15 -12.71 -3.15
N ALA A 659 -5.05 -11.72 -4.02
CA ALA A 659 -5.10 -11.92 -5.46
C ALA A 659 -4.12 -10.99 -6.17
N TYR A 660 -3.78 -11.33 -7.42
CA TYR A 660 -3.02 -10.42 -8.29
C TYR A 660 -3.85 -9.19 -8.66
N ASP A 661 -5.08 -9.43 -9.10
CA ASP A 661 -6.08 -8.39 -9.20
C ASP A 661 -6.66 -8.11 -7.81
N LEU A 662 -6.42 -6.94 -7.23
CA LEU A 662 -6.89 -6.59 -5.88
C LEU A 662 -8.42 -6.71 -5.75
N LYS A 663 -9.17 -6.53 -6.85
CA LYS A 663 -10.64 -6.72 -6.96
C LYS A 663 -11.11 -8.11 -6.53
N ALA A 664 -10.24 -9.10 -6.69
CA ALA A 664 -10.49 -10.50 -6.44
C ALA A 664 -10.08 -10.97 -5.04
N ALA A 665 -9.42 -10.12 -4.24
CA ALA A 665 -9.11 -10.45 -2.86
C ALA A 665 -10.40 -10.66 -2.08
N ASP A 666 -10.53 -11.82 -1.43
CA ASP A 666 -11.75 -12.26 -0.77
C ASP A 666 -11.73 -11.99 0.74
N GLY A 667 -10.79 -11.15 1.18
CA GLY A 667 -10.62 -10.71 2.57
C GLY A 667 -10.21 -11.82 3.54
N LEU A 668 -10.80 -11.75 4.74
CA LEU A 668 -10.49 -12.54 5.92
C LEU A 668 -11.57 -13.58 6.20
N TYR A 669 -11.14 -14.78 6.57
CA TYR A 669 -11.99 -15.89 7.01
C TYR A 669 -11.58 -16.30 8.42
N VAL A 670 -12.56 -16.69 9.23
CA VAL A 670 -12.33 -17.21 10.59
C VAL A 670 -13.11 -18.51 10.78
N SER A 671 -12.47 -19.45 11.46
CA SER A 671 -13.07 -20.67 11.99
C SER A 671 -13.10 -20.59 13.51
N LEU A 672 -14.11 -21.21 14.13
CA LEU A 672 -14.27 -21.38 15.57
C LEU A 672 -14.37 -22.87 15.97
N ASP A 673 -14.07 -23.80 15.04
CA ASP A 673 -14.20 -25.24 15.22
C ASP A 673 -12.91 -26.02 14.89
N GLY A 674 -11.77 -25.32 14.86
CA GLY A 674 -10.46 -25.84 14.52
C GLY A 674 -10.20 -25.91 13.02
N GLY A 675 -10.92 -25.14 12.21
CA GLY A 675 -10.76 -25.12 10.75
C GLY A 675 -11.53 -26.23 10.02
N LYS A 676 -12.56 -26.82 10.63
CA LYS A 676 -13.49 -27.74 9.95
C LYS A 676 -14.47 -26.96 9.08
N SER A 677 -14.91 -25.80 9.55
CA SER A 677 -15.69 -24.82 8.80
C SER A 677 -15.14 -23.40 9.00
N PHE A 678 -15.37 -22.53 8.01
CA PHE A 678 -14.95 -21.12 8.03
C PHE A 678 -16.12 -20.24 7.60
N ALA A 679 -16.21 -19.03 8.16
CA ALA A 679 -17.03 -17.96 7.62
C ALA A 679 -16.19 -16.74 7.25
N GLN A 680 -16.69 -15.95 6.30
CA GLN A 680 -16.04 -14.72 5.85
C GLN A 680 -16.36 -13.57 6.80
N ILE A 681 -15.37 -12.77 7.17
CA ILE A 681 -15.58 -11.51 7.89
C ILE A 681 -15.96 -10.44 6.88
N HIS A 682 -17.25 -10.16 6.77
CA HIS A 682 -17.75 -9.04 5.98
C HIS A 682 -17.41 -7.70 6.65
N SER A 683 -17.00 -6.71 5.87
CA SER A 683 -16.70 -5.36 6.36
C SER A 683 -17.07 -4.30 5.31
N GLU A 684 -17.04 -3.03 5.71
CA GLU A 684 -17.14 -1.88 4.80
C GLU A 684 -15.80 -1.49 4.18
N LEU A 685 -14.74 -2.26 4.44
CA LEU A 685 -13.41 -2.01 3.89
C LEU A 685 -13.37 -2.45 2.41
N PRO A 686 -12.52 -1.79 1.59
CA PRO A 686 -12.22 -2.27 0.25
C PRO A 686 -11.65 -3.68 0.25
N ARG A 687 -11.87 -4.42 -0.85
CA ARG A 687 -11.23 -5.72 -1.08
C ARG A 687 -9.72 -5.52 -1.23
N ALA A 688 -8.98 -5.96 -0.22
CA ALA A 688 -7.53 -5.85 -0.16
C ALA A 688 -6.89 -7.18 0.23
N ASN A 689 -5.67 -7.41 -0.25
CA ASN A 689 -4.88 -8.59 0.12
C ASN A 689 -4.54 -8.54 1.61
N ILE A 690 -4.85 -9.61 2.33
CA ILE A 690 -4.44 -9.77 3.74
C ILE A 690 -3.01 -10.29 3.75
N THR A 691 -2.08 -9.44 4.16
CA THR A 691 -0.63 -9.66 4.03
C THR A 691 0.00 -10.29 5.27
N CYS A 692 -0.57 -10.05 6.45
CA CYS A 692 -0.17 -10.69 7.70
C CYS A 692 -1.33 -10.75 8.70
N LEU A 693 -1.29 -11.76 9.58
CA LEU A 693 -2.24 -11.97 10.67
C LEU A 693 -1.46 -12.24 11.94
N ALA A 694 -1.86 -11.60 13.04
CA ALA A 694 -1.26 -11.81 14.35
C ALA A 694 -2.37 -11.94 15.41
N PRO A 695 -2.69 -13.17 15.85
CA PRO A 695 -3.53 -13.42 17.02
C PRO A 695 -3.02 -12.70 18.25
N ALA A 696 -3.93 -12.17 19.07
CA ALA A 696 -3.59 -11.30 20.18
C ALA A 696 -4.68 -11.27 21.26
N PRO A 697 -4.31 -11.10 22.55
CA PRO A 697 -5.26 -10.73 23.59
C PRO A 697 -6.04 -9.47 23.19
N GLY A 698 -7.38 -9.52 23.30
CA GLY A 698 -8.27 -8.45 22.86
C GLY A 698 -8.61 -8.44 21.36
N GLY A 699 -8.34 -9.53 20.65
CA GLY A 699 -8.71 -9.76 19.25
C GLY A 699 -7.54 -9.54 18.27
N PRO A 700 -7.43 -10.32 17.18
CA PRO A 700 -6.26 -10.34 16.31
C PRO A 700 -6.07 -9.02 15.57
N LEU A 701 -4.81 -8.71 15.25
CA LEU A 701 -4.46 -7.68 14.28
C LEU A 701 -4.33 -8.28 12.88
N VAL A 702 -4.87 -7.55 11.91
CA VAL A 702 -4.99 -7.92 10.50
C VAL A 702 -4.27 -6.85 9.69
N GLY A 703 -3.13 -7.19 9.10
CA GLY A 703 -2.42 -6.33 8.16
C GLY A 703 -2.92 -6.54 6.73
N ALA A 704 -3.14 -5.44 6.03
CA ALA A 704 -3.61 -5.43 4.66
C ALA A 704 -2.68 -4.62 3.75
N ASN A 705 -2.68 -4.98 2.46
CA ASN A 705 -1.97 -4.22 1.45
C ASN A 705 -2.64 -2.85 1.22
N GLY A 706 -1.93 -1.77 1.48
CA GLY A 706 -2.39 -0.38 1.30
C GLY A 706 -3.31 0.15 2.40
N LEU A 707 -4.03 -0.71 3.12
CA LEU A 707 -5.02 -0.30 4.14
C LEU A 707 -4.49 -0.28 5.58
N CYS A 708 -3.17 -0.37 5.79
CA CYS A 708 -2.53 -0.46 7.12
C CYS A 708 -3.01 -1.68 7.93
N ILE A 709 -3.36 -1.51 9.21
CA ILE A 709 -3.86 -2.57 10.10
C ILE A 709 -5.28 -2.31 10.63
N PHE A 710 -5.98 -3.41 10.86
CA PHE A 710 -7.27 -3.45 11.54
C PHE A 710 -7.23 -4.39 12.74
N ARG A 711 -7.98 -4.06 13.79
CA ARG A 711 -8.27 -4.97 14.90
C ARG A 711 -9.64 -5.58 14.70
N LEU A 712 -9.72 -6.91 14.79
CA LEU A 712 -10.98 -7.65 14.74
C LEU A 712 -11.58 -7.70 16.15
N LYS A 713 -12.84 -7.30 16.30
CA LYS A 713 -13.60 -7.35 17.57
C LYS A 713 -15.03 -7.82 17.35
N GLU A 714 -15.64 -8.44 18.37
CA GLU A 714 -17.10 -8.52 18.45
C GLU A 714 -17.73 -7.13 18.52
N LYS A 715 -18.97 -7.03 18.04
CA LYS A 715 -19.88 -5.90 18.27
C LYS A 715 -20.22 -5.84 19.77
N PRO A 716 -20.33 -4.63 20.35
CA PRO A 716 -20.87 -4.46 21.69
C PRO A 716 -22.37 -4.75 21.76
#